data_AF-A0A8H4RRX3-F1
#
_entry.id   AF-A0A8H4RRX3-F1
#
_cell.length_a   1.000
_cell.length_b   1.000
_cell.length_c   1.000
_cell.angle_alpha   90.00
_cell.angle_beta   90.00
_cell.angle_gamma   90.00
#
_symmetry.space_group_name_H-M   'P 1'
#
loop_
_entity.id
_entity.type
_entity.pdbx_description
1 polymer ?
#
loop_
_entity_poly.entity_id
_entity_poly.type
_entity_poly.pdbx_seq_one_letter_code
_entity_poly.pdbx_strand_id
1 'polypeptide(L)'
;MFLFSSYYSKIDKGLIPPAITGLHNADALRAWVDAGIVMVVGDNTRPILMNPINEMWPAMTNLAINGYEGIQINPRWATNIYYNCPLPDCTVLEWINTSAGKGDFQDLLLIEKATNTRHLLGLHHDAFMFHQANLNYATANETVINGVSKKLSLFQVWVETVTQEMVRLMDWPIISLKHDDFGASFAARMARDACVPGLTYTTNPTAKTLTAITLTTENGNKCSKPIPVTVPGTVTNLQGFTTEQIGSDPLTIWVNMTGKNSGASGRLSRFYNTHILSPSNSPTDFEFYDPTKHFLQPQLYKHLSITTQYLLPAAAMATTKQRLALSIIDFLTTSLTDGTLSEEDRESIEVATTCISESFKVDPTDATPKDSQTLLQIYGVYEKLKGKTPAGPTTKGEEKNPAGEASKSAAPPSEAQKKEAEGLKSQGNAAMAKKDYPTAIEFYTKALAIIPGNPIFLSNRAAAYSASKDHESARADAEAAVAADPTYTKAWSRLGLARFALGDARGSMEAYGKGIEHEGNGGSDAMKKGYETAKRKVELEEEDDDDEMTDRGMGGGAGGMPDLSALAGMFGGGSGGQGGGGMPDFSSIMSNPMFASMAQNMMSNPDMMNNLMSNPRLREMANQFGGAGGAGGAAGGMPDLSSLMQDPNIAEMARNMMGGAPGAPGAGRGASGGANP
;
A
#
# COMPACT_ATOMS: atom_id res chain seq x y z
N MET A 1 -7.10 2.43 -14.11
CA MET A 1 -6.56 3.79 -13.91
C MET A 1 -5.05 3.68 -13.82
N PHE A 2 -4.31 4.34 -14.70
CA PHE A 2 -2.88 4.10 -14.83
C PHE A 2 -2.09 5.40 -14.68
N LEU A 3 -1.49 5.57 -13.50
CA LEU A 3 -0.61 6.69 -13.20
C LEU A 3 0.82 6.30 -13.58
N PHE A 4 1.27 6.71 -14.76
CA PHE A 4 2.70 6.85 -15.03
C PHE A 4 3.12 8.28 -14.79
N SER A 5 4.00 8.45 -13.80
CA SER A 5 4.76 9.68 -13.62
C SER A 5 5.86 9.74 -14.69
N SER A 6 5.48 10.15 -15.90
CA SER A 6 6.34 10.91 -16.81
C SER A 6 5.47 11.48 -17.94
N TYR A 7 5.51 12.81 -18.12
CA TYR A 7 4.78 13.65 -19.09
C TYR A 7 3.41 14.26 -18.72
N TYR A 8 3.49 15.35 -17.93
CA TYR A 8 2.77 16.64 -18.07
C TYR A 8 1.28 16.69 -18.52
N SER A 9 0.38 16.72 -17.53
CA SER A 9 -0.22 18.02 -17.21
C SER A 9 0.47 18.52 -15.95
N LYS A 10 0.67 19.82 -15.75
CA LYS A 10 0.97 20.30 -14.40
C LYS A 10 -0.13 19.69 -13.53
N ILE A 11 0.26 18.87 -12.57
CA ILE A 11 -0.63 18.58 -11.46
C ILE A 11 -0.55 19.88 -10.66
N ASP A 12 -1.36 20.87 -11.03
CA ASP A 12 -1.20 22.25 -10.55
C ASP A 12 -1.46 22.32 -9.04
N LYS A 13 -2.13 21.30 -8.51
CA LYS A 13 -2.59 21.21 -7.12
C LYS A 13 -2.29 19.89 -6.44
N GLY A 14 -1.67 18.95 -7.12
CA GLY A 14 -1.60 17.56 -6.69
C GLY A 14 -0.21 16.93 -6.77
N LEU A 15 0.02 15.88 -6.00
CA LEU A 15 1.28 15.17 -5.97
C LEU A 15 1.07 13.67 -5.72
N ILE A 16 1.90 12.83 -6.33
CA ILE A 16 2.12 11.47 -5.85
C ILE A 16 3.30 11.52 -4.88
N PRO A 17 3.08 11.43 -3.55
CA PRO A 17 4.17 11.53 -2.61
C PRO A 17 5.16 10.38 -2.84
N PRO A 18 6.48 10.64 -2.76
CA PRO A 18 7.48 9.60 -2.98
C PRO A 18 7.29 8.49 -1.95
N ALA A 19 7.03 7.26 -2.43
CA ALA A 19 6.69 6.11 -1.61
C ALA A 19 5.57 6.35 -0.58
N ILE A 20 4.64 7.29 -0.84
CA ILE A 20 3.55 7.65 0.07
C ILE A 20 4.08 8.11 1.45
N THR A 21 5.22 8.79 1.44
CA THR A 21 5.86 9.40 2.62
C THR A 21 5.47 10.87 2.78
N GLY A 22 5.81 11.48 3.91
CA GLY A 22 5.51 12.90 4.19
C GLY A 22 4.09 13.18 4.69
N LEU A 23 3.15 12.23 4.53
CA LEU A 23 1.75 12.37 4.93
C LEU A 23 1.50 12.54 6.43
N HIS A 24 2.50 12.29 7.26
CA HIS A 24 2.48 12.54 8.72
C HIS A 24 3.56 13.53 9.18
N ASN A 25 4.17 14.25 8.24
CA ASN A 25 5.19 15.25 8.53
C ASN A 25 4.61 16.65 8.26
N ALA A 26 4.37 17.41 9.33
CA ALA A 26 3.78 18.74 9.25
C ALA A 26 4.54 19.71 8.33
N ASP A 27 5.88 19.64 8.35
CA ASP A 27 6.72 20.54 7.57
C ASP A 27 6.73 20.17 6.10
N ALA A 28 6.70 18.87 5.78
CA ALA A 28 6.53 18.40 4.40
C ALA A 28 5.17 18.84 3.83
N LEU A 29 4.10 18.65 4.60
CA LEU A 29 2.76 19.06 4.22
C LEU A 29 2.65 20.58 4.05
N ARG A 30 3.27 21.38 4.94
CA ARG A 30 3.34 22.83 4.80
C ARG A 30 4.10 23.23 3.52
N ALA A 31 5.25 22.62 3.26
CA ALA A 31 6.03 22.89 2.05
C ALA A 31 5.25 22.57 0.76
N TRP A 32 4.42 21.51 0.78
CA TRP A 32 3.53 21.19 -0.33
C TRP A 32 2.49 22.29 -0.55
N VAL A 33 1.81 22.74 0.51
CA VAL A 33 0.83 23.83 0.40
C VAL A 33 1.47 25.14 -0.05
N ASP A 34 2.66 25.47 0.45
CA ASP A 34 3.41 26.66 0.03
C ASP A 34 3.77 26.60 -1.47
N ALA A 35 3.94 25.40 -2.02
CA ALA A 35 4.12 25.13 -3.45
C ALA A 35 2.80 25.04 -4.25
N GLY A 36 1.64 25.21 -3.60
CA GLY A 36 0.31 25.13 -4.22
C GLY A 36 -0.29 23.72 -4.29
N ILE A 37 0.36 22.72 -3.69
CA ILE A 37 -0.11 21.33 -3.64
C ILE A 37 -1.09 21.19 -2.47
N VAL A 38 -2.35 20.90 -2.79
CA VAL A 38 -3.46 20.78 -1.84
C VAL A 38 -4.14 19.39 -1.87
N MET A 39 -3.69 18.52 -2.76
CA MET A 39 -4.19 17.15 -2.87
C MET A 39 -3.05 16.18 -3.18
N VAL A 40 -3.21 14.93 -2.76
CA VAL A 40 -2.24 13.86 -2.97
C VAL A 40 -2.94 12.52 -3.17
N VAL A 41 -2.20 11.48 -3.52
CA VAL A 41 -2.67 10.09 -3.35
C VAL A 41 -2.14 9.49 -2.04
N GLY A 42 -2.94 8.61 -1.45
CA GLY A 42 -2.54 7.75 -0.35
C GLY A 42 -2.19 6.34 -0.81
N ASP A 43 -2.40 5.39 0.10
CA ASP A 43 -2.22 3.96 -0.09
C ASP A 43 -3.30 3.23 0.70
N ASN A 44 -4.19 2.53 -0.01
CA ASN A 44 -5.33 1.84 0.60
C ASN A 44 -4.93 0.64 1.46
N THR A 45 -3.67 0.18 1.41
CA THR A 45 -3.17 -0.84 2.35
C THR A 45 -2.97 -0.27 3.77
N ARG A 46 -3.01 1.07 3.91
CA ARG A 46 -2.80 1.81 5.16
C ARG A 46 -4.11 2.51 5.56
N PRO A 47 -4.94 1.92 6.44
CA PRO A 47 -6.26 2.46 6.80
C PRO A 47 -6.25 3.91 7.31
N ILE A 48 -5.14 4.36 7.92
CA ILE A 48 -4.97 5.74 8.41
C ILE A 48 -4.97 6.79 7.28
N LEU A 49 -4.74 6.37 6.03
CA LEU A 49 -4.77 7.23 4.84
C LEU A 49 -6.11 7.16 4.08
N MET A 50 -7.09 6.40 4.60
CA MET A 50 -8.42 6.27 4.04
C MET A 50 -9.44 7.04 4.88
N ASN A 51 -10.56 7.41 4.27
CA ASN A 51 -11.64 8.06 5.00
C ASN A 51 -12.35 7.04 5.91
N PRO A 52 -12.42 7.26 7.24
CA PRO A 52 -12.98 6.27 8.16
C PRO A 52 -14.53 6.26 8.20
N ILE A 53 -15.18 7.23 7.56
CA ILE A 53 -16.64 7.40 7.59
C ILE A 53 -17.27 6.84 6.31
N ASN A 54 -16.67 7.09 5.16
CA ASN A 54 -17.21 6.70 3.86
C ASN A 54 -16.07 6.40 2.88
N GLU A 55 -16.00 5.17 2.40
CA GLU A 55 -14.97 4.70 1.47
C GLU A 55 -14.97 5.43 0.11
N MET A 56 -16.08 6.08 -0.25
CA MET A 56 -16.21 6.87 -1.48
C MET A 56 -15.71 8.31 -1.32
N TRP A 57 -15.20 8.67 -0.15
CA TRP A 57 -14.66 9.99 0.15
C TRP A 57 -13.14 9.95 0.24
N PRO A 58 -12.46 11.05 -0.13
CA PRO A 58 -11.04 11.20 0.21
C PRO A 58 -10.88 11.35 1.73
N ALA A 59 -9.69 10.99 2.25
CA ALA A 59 -9.30 11.41 3.58
C ALA A 59 -8.85 12.88 3.55
N MET A 60 -8.97 13.56 4.69
CA MET A 60 -8.46 14.92 4.87
C MET A 60 -7.40 14.91 5.96
N THR A 61 -6.24 15.50 5.69
CA THR A 61 -5.22 15.65 6.73
C THR A 61 -5.75 16.51 7.87
N ASN A 62 -5.34 16.20 9.09
CA ASN A 62 -5.65 16.99 10.28
C ASN A 62 -4.44 17.11 11.20
N LEU A 63 -4.49 18.07 12.13
CA LEU A 63 -3.39 18.34 13.04
C LEU A 63 -3.02 17.12 13.92
N ALA A 64 -4.00 16.34 14.36
CA ALA A 64 -3.77 15.25 15.30
C ALA A 64 -3.04 14.05 14.67
N ILE A 65 -3.38 13.71 13.43
CA ILE A 65 -2.85 12.53 12.73
C ILE A 65 -1.68 12.91 11.81
N ASN A 66 -1.75 14.07 11.16
CA ASN A 66 -0.83 14.43 10.08
C ASN A 66 0.11 15.58 10.49
N GLY A 67 -0.17 16.27 11.59
CA GLY A 67 0.56 17.48 12.01
C GLY A 67 0.24 18.73 11.19
N TYR A 68 -0.59 18.59 10.14
CA TYR A 68 -1.04 19.69 9.27
C TYR A 68 -2.44 19.38 8.74
N GLU A 69 -3.33 20.37 8.72
CA GLU A 69 -4.71 20.21 8.25
C GLU A 69 -4.95 20.76 6.85
N GLY A 70 -5.87 20.15 6.10
CA GLY A 70 -6.41 20.75 4.88
C GLY A 70 -5.84 20.22 3.55
N ILE A 71 -4.99 19.20 3.57
CA ILE A 71 -4.61 18.47 2.35
C ILE A 71 -5.56 17.29 2.14
N GLN A 72 -6.03 17.12 0.91
CA GLN A 72 -6.88 16.00 0.50
C GLN A 72 -6.03 14.79 0.12
N ILE A 73 -6.26 13.63 0.75
CA ILE A 73 -5.62 12.37 0.42
C ILE A 73 -6.63 11.50 -0.34
N ASN A 74 -6.39 11.32 -1.64
CA ASN A 74 -7.24 10.47 -2.47
C ASN A 74 -6.80 9.01 -2.37
N PRO A 75 -7.76 8.06 -2.30
CA PRO A 75 -7.43 6.64 -2.17
C PRO A 75 -6.77 6.08 -3.45
N ARG A 76 -5.92 5.08 -3.27
CA ARG A 76 -5.20 4.39 -4.34
C ARG A 76 -4.91 2.94 -3.95
N TRP A 77 -5.33 2.01 -4.78
CA TRP A 77 -5.07 0.58 -4.65
C TRP A 77 -3.62 0.24 -5.03
N ALA A 78 -2.97 -0.57 -4.20
CA ALA A 78 -1.81 -1.34 -4.59
C ALA A 78 -2.24 -2.55 -5.43
N THR A 79 -1.32 -3.07 -6.24
CA THR A 79 -1.52 -4.30 -7.01
C THR A 79 -0.40 -5.27 -6.65
N ASN A 80 -0.55 -6.56 -6.95
CA ASN A 80 0.55 -7.51 -6.89
C ASN A 80 1.52 -7.36 -8.07
N ILE A 81 1.51 -6.24 -8.81
CA ILE A 81 2.56 -5.88 -9.78
C ILE A 81 3.54 -4.93 -9.07
N TYR A 82 4.58 -5.50 -8.45
CA TYR A 82 5.48 -4.78 -7.54
C TYR A 82 6.34 -3.73 -8.23
N TYR A 83 6.72 -2.70 -7.46
CA TYR A 83 7.33 -1.46 -7.96
C TYR A 83 8.72 -1.63 -8.61
N ASN A 84 9.45 -2.61 -8.10
CA ASN A 84 10.82 -3.03 -8.41
C ASN A 84 10.87 -4.14 -9.46
N CYS A 85 9.73 -4.68 -9.91
CA CYS A 85 9.71 -5.80 -10.83
C CYS A 85 9.49 -5.38 -12.29
N PRO A 86 10.41 -5.75 -13.21
CA PRO A 86 10.26 -5.48 -14.63
C PRO A 86 9.59 -6.61 -15.42
N LEU A 87 9.58 -7.84 -14.90
CA LEU A 87 9.17 -9.05 -15.62
C LEU A 87 8.30 -9.98 -14.75
N PRO A 88 7.45 -10.85 -15.36
CA PRO A 88 6.57 -11.79 -14.67
C PRO A 88 7.22 -12.58 -13.53
N ASP A 89 8.37 -13.19 -13.77
CA ASP A 89 9.02 -14.09 -12.80
C ASP A 89 9.44 -13.33 -11.52
N CYS A 90 9.90 -12.08 -11.65
CA CYS A 90 10.20 -11.23 -10.50
C CYS A 90 8.95 -11.01 -9.64
N THR A 91 7.85 -10.63 -10.29
CA THR A 91 6.60 -10.32 -9.59
C THR A 91 6.02 -11.54 -8.89
N VAL A 92 6.07 -12.71 -9.53
CA VAL A 92 5.63 -13.97 -8.92
C VAL A 92 6.51 -14.36 -7.73
N LEU A 93 7.83 -14.23 -7.87
CA LEU A 93 8.77 -14.53 -6.79
C LEU A 93 8.51 -13.64 -5.56
N GLU A 94 8.38 -12.33 -5.76
CA GLU A 94 8.08 -11.39 -4.66
C GLU A 94 6.70 -11.66 -4.04
N TRP A 95 5.70 -12.00 -4.85
CA TRP A 95 4.38 -12.41 -4.36
C TRP A 95 4.43 -13.66 -3.48
N ILE A 96 5.23 -14.66 -3.86
CA ILE A 96 5.41 -15.89 -3.08
C ILE A 96 6.19 -15.62 -1.78
N ASN A 97 7.23 -14.77 -1.85
CA ASN A 97 8.13 -14.54 -0.72
C ASN A 97 7.53 -13.61 0.35
N THR A 98 6.77 -12.61 -0.07
CA THR A 98 6.29 -11.54 0.83
C THR A 98 4.82 -11.70 1.22
N SER A 99 4.09 -12.55 0.50
CA SER A 99 2.66 -12.75 0.68
C SER A 99 2.33 -14.25 0.72
N ALA A 100 1.06 -14.62 0.92
CA ALA A 100 0.62 -16.01 0.85
C ALA A 100 0.49 -16.54 -0.60
N GLY A 101 1.33 -16.04 -1.51
CA GLY A 101 1.25 -16.32 -2.94
C GLY A 101 1.56 -17.77 -3.29
N LYS A 102 0.84 -18.33 -4.26
CA LYS A 102 1.01 -19.71 -4.73
C LYS A 102 0.67 -19.81 -6.21
N GLY A 103 1.55 -20.43 -6.99
CA GLY A 103 1.33 -20.69 -8.40
C GLY A 103 2.23 -19.86 -9.29
N ASP A 104 1.80 -19.69 -10.54
CA ASP A 104 2.54 -18.96 -11.56
C ASP A 104 1.96 -17.56 -11.82
N PHE A 105 2.45 -16.90 -12.87
CA PHE A 105 1.98 -15.56 -13.23
C PHE A 105 0.51 -15.55 -13.66
N GLN A 106 -0.03 -16.64 -14.22
CA GLN A 106 -1.44 -16.73 -14.56
C GLN A 106 -2.30 -16.82 -13.30
N ASP A 107 -1.86 -17.57 -12.29
CA ASP A 107 -2.54 -17.61 -10.98
C ASP A 107 -2.57 -16.22 -10.33
N LEU A 108 -1.46 -15.48 -10.37
CA LEU A 108 -1.40 -14.09 -9.92
C LEU A 108 -2.38 -13.19 -10.71
N LEU A 109 -2.40 -13.30 -12.04
CA LEU A 109 -3.32 -12.53 -12.88
C LEU A 109 -4.80 -12.87 -12.63
N LEU A 110 -5.12 -14.10 -12.26
CA LEU A 110 -6.48 -14.47 -11.86
C LEU A 110 -6.93 -13.75 -10.59
N ILE A 111 -6.03 -13.59 -9.62
CA ILE A 111 -6.28 -12.84 -8.38
C ILE A 111 -6.42 -11.34 -8.67
N GLU A 112 -5.52 -10.79 -9.48
CA GLU A 112 -5.59 -9.39 -9.91
C GLU A 112 -6.89 -9.12 -10.66
N LYS A 113 -7.28 -10.00 -11.57
CA LYS A 113 -8.54 -9.89 -12.30
C LYS A 113 -9.73 -9.86 -11.34
N ALA A 114 -9.84 -10.83 -10.44
CA ALA A 114 -10.97 -10.95 -9.53
C ALA A 114 -11.07 -9.75 -8.56
N THR A 115 -9.94 -9.37 -7.96
CA THR A 115 -9.88 -8.30 -6.96
C THR A 115 -10.18 -6.94 -7.57
N ASN A 116 -9.50 -6.59 -8.67
CA ASN A 116 -9.59 -5.24 -9.22
C ASN A 116 -10.88 -5.02 -10.01
N THR A 117 -11.43 -6.07 -10.64
CA THR A 117 -12.79 -6.03 -11.21
C THR A 117 -13.83 -5.78 -10.12
N ARG A 118 -13.68 -6.36 -8.92
CA ARG A 118 -14.58 -6.08 -7.79
C ARG A 118 -14.54 -4.63 -7.36
N HIS A 119 -13.35 -4.02 -7.29
CA HIS A 119 -13.22 -2.59 -6.97
C HIS A 119 -13.95 -1.72 -7.99
N LEU A 120 -13.76 -2.00 -9.29
CA LEU A 120 -14.42 -1.25 -10.36
C LEU A 120 -15.94 -1.44 -10.37
N LEU A 121 -16.44 -2.68 -10.19
CA LEU A 121 -17.87 -2.97 -10.09
C LEU A 121 -18.51 -2.41 -8.81
N GLY A 122 -17.71 -2.22 -7.76
CA GLY A 122 -18.11 -1.49 -6.55
C GLY A 122 -18.19 0.02 -6.74
N LEU A 123 -17.91 0.53 -7.95
CA LEU A 123 -17.86 1.95 -8.29
C LEU A 123 -16.83 2.74 -7.47
N HIS A 124 -15.77 2.06 -7.00
CA HIS A 124 -14.62 2.75 -6.43
C HIS A 124 -13.89 3.49 -7.53
N HIS A 125 -13.74 4.81 -7.35
CA HIS A 125 -13.03 5.65 -8.30
C HIS A 125 -11.52 5.65 -8.08
N ASP A 126 -11.05 5.04 -7.00
CA ASP A 126 -9.67 4.90 -6.54
C ASP A 126 -8.71 4.51 -7.67
N ALA A 127 -7.52 5.12 -7.67
CA ALA A 127 -6.49 4.82 -8.65
C ALA A 127 -5.80 3.48 -8.39
N PHE A 128 -5.05 2.96 -9.37
CA PHE A 128 -4.15 1.82 -9.17
C PHE A 128 -2.68 2.29 -9.25
N MET A 129 -1.84 1.75 -8.37
CA MET A 129 -0.42 2.07 -8.27
C MET A 129 0.43 1.15 -9.16
N PHE A 130 1.30 1.76 -9.97
CA PHE A 130 2.33 1.10 -10.80
C PHE A 130 3.58 1.97 -10.85
N HIS A 131 4.68 1.40 -11.37
CA HIS A 131 5.98 2.03 -11.42
C HIS A 131 6.67 1.84 -12.78
N GLN A 132 7.69 2.66 -13.04
CA GLN A 132 8.39 2.70 -14.32
C GLN A 132 8.94 1.32 -14.75
N ALA A 133 9.40 0.48 -13.82
CA ALA A 133 9.94 -0.84 -14.14
C ALA A 133 8.88 -1.73 -14.82
N ASN A 134 7.61 -1.59 -14.43
CA ASN A 134 6.51 -2.38 -14.97
C ASN A 134 6.20 -2.07 -16.45
N LEU A 135 6.78 -1.00 -17.00
CA LEU A 135 6.72 -0.65 -18.42
C LEU A 135 7.78 -1.32 -19.27
N ASN A 136 8.64 -2.16 -18.70
CA ASN A 136 9.68 -2.82 -19.48
C ASN A 136 9.07 -3.75 -20.54
N TYR A 137 8.91 -3.21 -21.73
CA TYR A 137 8.45 -3.90 -22.92
C TYR A 137 9.62 -4.51 -23.69
N ALA A 138 10.79 -3.86 -23.65
CA ALA A 138 11.94 -4.20 -24.49
C ALA A 138 12.39 -5.64 -24.27
N THR A 139 12.54 -6.04 -23.01
CA THR A 139 12.98 -7.40 -22.63
C THR A 139 11.81 -8.29 -22.20
N ALA A 140 10.56 -7.87 -22.40
CA ALA A 140 9.40 -8.70 -22.07
C ALA A 140 9.30 -9.91 -23.00
N ASN A 141 8.98 -11.07 -22.42
CA ASN A 141 8.58 -12.26 -23.13
C ASN A 141 7.11 -12.17 -23.58
N GLU A 142 6.71 -13.03 -24.52
CA GLU A 142 5.29 -13.16 -24.85
C GLU A 142 4.51 -13.72 -23.66
N THR A 143 3.35 -13.14 -23.40
CA THR A 143 2.40 -13.62 -22.38
C THR A 143 1.08 -13.96 -23.07
N VAL A 144 0.49 -15.08 -22.68
CA VAL A 144 -0.85 -15.45 -23.15
C VAL A 144 -1.89 -14.76 -22.27
N ILE A 145 -2.75 -13.96 -22.89
CA ILE A 145 -3.90 -13.32 -22.24
C ILE A 145 -5.14 -13.74 -23.00
N ASN A 146 -6.08 -14.40 -22.32
CA ASN A 146 -7.33 -14.88 -22.91
C ASN A 146 -7.14 -15.69 -24.21
N GLY A 147 -6.10 -16.54 -24.23
CA GLY A 147 -5.79 -17.41 -25.38
C GLY A 147 -5.06 -16.73 -26.53
N VAL A 148 -4.66 -15.46 -26.39
CA VAL A 148 -3.87 -14.74 -27.39
C VAL A 148 -2.48 -14.47 -26.84
N SER A 149 -1.44 -14.95 -27.54
CA SER A 149 -0.05 -14.62 -27.23
C SER A 149 0.27 -13.21 -27.70
N LYS A 150 0.76 -12.35 -26.80
CA LYS A 150 1.25 -11.01 -27.13
C LYS A 150 2.50 -10.69 -26.33
N LYS A 151 3.47 -10.01 -26.94
CA LYS A 151 4.54 -9.33 -26.21
C LYS A 151 3.98 -8.05 -25.58
N LEU A 152 3.98 -7.97 -24.25
CA LEU A 152 3.42 -6.88 -23.45
C LEU A 152 4.28 -6.70 -22.19
N SER A 153 4.38 -5.47 -21.69
CA SER A 153 4.98 -5.23 -20.37
C SER A 153 4.06 -5.72 -19.24
N LEU A 154 4.58 -5.92 -18.02
CA LEU A 154 3.78 -6.30 -16.84
C LEU A 154 2.54 -5.44 -16.65
N PHE A 155 2.74 -4.13 -16.73
CA PHE A 155 1.66 -3.16 -16.69
C PHE A 155 0.59 -3.43 -17.74
N GLN A 156 0.98 -3.59 -19.01
CA GLN A 156 0.05 -3.82 -20.11
C GLN A 156 -0.70 -5.15 -19.96
N VAL A 157 -0.03 -6.19 -19.46
CA VAL A 157 -0.66 -7.48 -19.17
C VAL A 157 -1.76 -7.33 -18.11
N TRP A 158 -1.48 -6.61 -17.03
CA TRP A 158 -2.49 -6.32 -16.00
C TRP A 158 -3.66 -5.51 -16.57
N VAL A 159 -3.36 -4.47 -17.38
CA VAL A 159 -4.37 -3.63 -18.02
C VAL A 159 -5.33 -4.48 -18.84
N GLU A 160 -4.78 -5.25 -19.78
CA GLU A 160 -5.54 -6.12 -20.67
C GLU A 160 -6.40 -7.11 -19.87
N THR A 161 -5.82 -7.71 -18.83
CA THR A 161 -6.52 -8.67 -17.96
C THR A 161 -7.74 -8.06 -17.28
N VAL A 162 -7.60 -6.89 -16.65
CA VAL A 162 -8.70 -6.25 -15.90
C VAL A 162 -9.72 -5.62 -16.85
N THR A 163 -9.29 -4.92 -17.91
CA THR A 163 -10.22 -4.24 -18.82
C THR A 163 -11.02 -5.22 -19.66
N GLN A 164 -10.43 -6.34 -20.09
CA GLN A 164 -11.18 -7.35 -20.83
C GLN A 164 -12.23 -8.03 -19.94
N GLU A 165 -11.94 -8.24 -18.66
CA GLU A 165 -12.93 -8.76 -17.73
C GLU A 165 -14.09 -7.78 -17.50
N MET A 166 -13.78 -6.47 -17.36
CA MET A 166 -14.81 -5.44 -17.27
C MET A 166 -15.71 -5.43 -18.51
N VAL A 167 -15.13 -5.45 -19.71
CA VAL A 167 -15.88 -5.46 -20.98
C VAL A 167 -16.64 -6.78 -21.19
N ARG A 168 -16.17 -7.89 -20.61
CA ARG A 168 -16.90 -9.17 -20.61
C ARG A 168 -18.15 -9.11 -19.74
N LEU A 169 -18.10 -8.34 -18.65
CA LEU A 169 -19.17 -8.26 -17.65
C LEU A 169 -20.17 -7.14 -17.92
N MET A 170 -19.72 -6.00 -18.44
CA MET A 170 -20.51 -4.79 -18.61
C MET A 170 -20.14 -4.09 -19.93
N ASP A 171 -21.05 -3.25 -20.42
CA ASP A 171 -20.82 -2.34 -21.55
C ASP A 171 -20.52 -0.90 -21.11
N TRP A 172 -20.30 -0.69 -19.81
CA TRP A 172 -20.01 0.63 -19.22
C TRP A 172 -18.69 1.20 -19.75
N PRO A 173 -18.62 2.53 -19.97
CA PRO A 173 -17.39 3.18 -20.39
C PRO A 173 -16.35 3.17 -19.27
N ILE A 174 -15.09 2.89 -19.62
CA ILE A 174 -13.94 3.06 -18.73
C ILE A 174 -13.28 4.40 -19.05
N ILE A 175 -13.43 5.38 -18.15
CA ILE A 175 -12.95 6.74 -18.34
C ILE A 175 -11.74 6.98 -17.45
N SER A 176 -10.63 7.44 -18.04
CA SER A 176 -9.43 7.83 -17.29
C SER A 176 -9.40 9.34 -17.09
N LEU A 177 -9.30 9.76 -15.82
CA LEU A 177 -9.17 11.16 -15.43
C LEU A 177 -7.71 11.49 -15.08
N LYS A 178 -7.32 12.75 -15.28
CA LYS A 178 -6.06 13.26 -14.73
C LYS A 178 -6.15 13.31 -13.21
N HIS A 179 -5.00 13.27 -12.53
CA HIS A 179 -4.95 13.25 -11.06
C HIS A 179 -5.74 14.42 -10.44
N ASP A 180 -5.62 15.64 -10.97
CA ASP A 180 -6.38 16.81 -10.48
C ASP A 180 -7.90 16.64 -10.64
N ASP A 181 -8.36 16.20 -11.83
CA ASP A 181 -9.78 15.98 -12.12
C ASP A 181 -10.36 14.85 -11.26
N PHE A 182 -9.56 13.79 -11.06
CA PHE A 182 -9.86 12.68 -10.17
C PHE A 182 -10.06 13.14 -8.72
N GLY A 183 -9.12 13.91 -8.15
CA GLY A 183 -9.32 14.40 -6.78
C GLY A 183 -10.43 15.45 -6.67
N ALA A 184 -10.64 16.27 -7.69
CA ALA A 184 -11.79 17.16 -7.74
C ALA A 184 -13.12 16.37 -7.73
N SER A 185 -13.17 15.20 -8.37
CA SER A 185 -14.36 14.33 -8.36
C SER A 185 -14.67 13.80 -6.96
N PHE A 186 -13.64 13.40 -6.21
CA PHE A 186 -13.73 12.95 -4.82
C PHE A 186 -14.20 14.05 -3.88
N ALA A 187 -13.62 15.25 -3.98
CA ALA A 187 -14.05 16.42 -3.23
C ALA A 187 -15.52 16.78 -3.54
N ALA A 188 -15.90 16.73 -4.81
CA ALA A 188 -17.26 17.01 -5.24
C ALA A 188 -18.25 15.95 -4.71
N ARG A 189 -17.86 14.67 -4.67
CA ARG A 189 -18.68 13.61 -4.06
C ARG A 189 -18.93 13.88 -2.57
N MET A 190 -17.87 14.12 -1.80
CA MET A 190 -17.99 14.43 -0.37
C MET A 190 -18.89 15.66 -0.12
N ALA A 191 -18.72 16.72 -0.92
CA ALA A 191 -19.52 17.93 -0.79
C ALA A 191 -21.02 17.72 -1.11
N ARG A 192 -21.34 16.87 -2.08
CA ARG A 192 -22.75 16.53 -2.41
C ARG A 192 -23.39 15.71 -1.32
N ASP A 193 -22.68 14.71 -0.80
CA ASP A 193 -23.21 13.84 0.25
C ASP A 193 -23.51 14.64 1.53
N ALA A 194 -22.69 15.63 1.87
CA ALA A 194 -22.95 16.57 2.97
C ALA A 194 -24.20 17.44 2.79
N CYS A 195 -24.73 17.57 1.57
CA CYS A 195 -26.00 18.25 1.32
C CYS A 195 -27.22 17.37 1.61
N VAL A 196 -27.04 16.07 1.86
CA VAL A 196 -28.10 15.08 2.13
C VAL A 196 -29.21 15.16 1.06
N PRO A 197 -28.90 14.84 -0.21
CA PRO A 197 -29.87 14.95 -1.29
C PRO A 197 -30.99 13.93 -1.13
N GLY A 198 -32.23 14.39 -1.31
CA GLY A 198 -33.43 13.55 -1.36
C GLY A 198 -34.06 13.63 -2.75
N LEU A 199 -34.60 12.50 -3.22
CA LEU A 199 -35.31 12.42 -4.49
C LEU A 199 -36.71 11.88 -4.27
N THR A 200 -37.70 12.60 -4.80
CA THR A 200 -39.09 12.14 -4.88
C THR A 200 -39.55 12.17 -6.32
N TYR A 201 -40.54 11.35 -6.64
CA TYR A 201 -41.10 11.28 -7.97
C TYR A 201 -42.62 11.25 -7.95
N THR A 202 -43.23 11.82 -8.99
CA THR A 202 -44.68 11.74 -9.22
C THR A 202 -44.96 10.70 -10.30
N THR A 203 -46.02 9.93 -10.12
CA THR A 203 -46.48 8.95 -11.09
C THR A 203 -47.86 9.33 -11.62
N ASN A 204 -48.15 8.89 -12.84
CA ASN A 204 -49.51 8.80 -13.36
C ASN A 204 -49.91 7.31 -13.31
N PRO A 205 -50.79 6.91 -12.36
CA PRO A 205 -51.16 5.50 -12.18
C PRO A 205 -51.86 4.91 -13.41
N THR A 206 -52.67 5.71 -14.11
CA THR A 206 -53.42 5.27 -15.29
C THR A 206 -52.50 5.03 -16.48
N ALA A 207 -51.53 5.92 -16.70
CA ALA A 207 -50.54 5.77 -17.77
C ALA A 207 -49.39 4.83 -17.40
N LYS A 208 -49.26 4.45 -16.11
CA LYS A 208 -48.11 3.73 -15.55
C LYS A 208 -46.77 4.39 -15.88
N THR A 209 -46.73 5.73 -15.86
CA THR A 209 -45.55 6.53 -16.19
C THR A 209 -45.13 7.41 -15.02
N LEU A 210 -43.83 7.63 -14.88
CA LEU A 210 -43.28 8.66 -14.00
C LEU A 210 -43.40 10.03 -14.70
N THR A 211 -43.94 11.04 -14.04
CA THR A 211 -44.30 12.33 -14.67
C THR A 211 -43.46 13.50 -14.22
N ALA A 212 -42.78 13.41 -13.07
CA ALA A 212 -41.87 14.43 -12.57
C ALA A 212 -40.91 13.84 -11.53
N ILE A 213 -39.71 14.42 -11.45
CA ILE A 213 -38.74 14.17 -10.38
C ILE A 213 -38.54 15.49 -9.63
N THR A 214 -38.60 15.44 -8.31
CA THR A 214 -38.31 16.58 -7.44
C THR A 214 -37.13 16.24 -6.57
N LEU A 215 -36.10 17.10 -6.63
CA LEU A 215 -34.89 16.97 -5.85
C LEU A 215 -34.93 17.97 -4.67
N THR A 216 -34.50 17.52 -3.50
CA THR A 216 -34.43 18.33 -2.28
C THR A 216 -33.08 18.16 -1.58
N THR A 217 -32.72 19.09 -0.70
CA THR A 217 -31.56 18.96 0.22
C THR A 217 -31.95 19.53 1.59
N GLU A 218 -31.37 19.02 2.68
CA GLU A 218 -31.74 19.43 4.05
C GLU A 218 -31.45 20.91 4.35
N ASN A 219 -30.44 21.50 3.71
CA ASN A 219 -30.03 22.90 3.90
C ASN A 219 -30.82 23.90 3.04
N GLY A 220 -32.15 23.80 3.05
CA GLY A 220 -33.03 24.70 2.32
C GLY A 220 -32.83 24.67 0.81
N ASN A 221 -32.67 23.46 0.24
CA ASN A 221 -32.52 23.22 -1.21
C ASN A 221 -31.30 23.91 -1.85
N LYS A 222 -30.19 23.99 -1.11
CA LYS A 222 -28.89 24.50 -1.56
C LYS A 222 -27.82 23.43 -1.49
N CYS A 223 -26.93 23.44 -2.47
CA CYS A 223 -25.70 22.65 -2.44
C CYS A 223 -24.60 23.35 -3.24
N SER A 224 -23.36 23.26 -2.78
CA SER A 224 -22.20 23.89 -3.43
C SER A 224 -21.77 23.15 -4.71
N LYS A 225 -22.25 21.93 -4.91
CA LYS A 225 -22.00 21.09 -6.08
C LYS A 225 -23.34 20.63 -6.67
N PRO A 226 -23.42 20.48 -8.01
CA PRO A 226 -24.63 19.95 -8.65
C PRO A 226 -24.90 18.52 -8.20
N ILE A 227 -26.16 18.16 -7.97
CA ILE A 227 -26.55 16.81 -7.59
C ILE A 227 -26.84 15.99 -8.85
N PRO A 228 -26.24 14.80 -9.04
CA PRO A 228 -26.53 13.95 -10.17
C PRO A 228 -27.91 13.28 -10.03
N VAL A 229 -28.67 13.28 -11.10
CA VAL A 229 -29.95 12.55 -11.23
C VAL A 229 -29.89 11.71 -12.48
N THR A 230 -29.84 10.39 -12.31
CA THR A 230 -29.83 9.44 -13.43
C THR A 230 -31.26 9.06 -13.79
N VAL A 231 -31.59 9.20 -15.07
CA VAL A 231 -32.93 8.93 -15.61
C VAL A 231 -32.85 7.88 -16.71
N PRO A 232 -33.67 6.81 -16.63
CA PRO A 232 -33.62 5.68 -17.58
C PRO A 232 -34.40 5.94 -18.87
N GLY A 233 -34.98 7.13 -19.05
CA GLY A 233 -35.90 7.42 -20.15
C GLY A 233 -35.77 8.85 -20.67
N THR A 234 -36.56 9.16 -21.69
CA THR A 234 -36.52 10.48 -22.35
C THR A 234 -36.99 11.58 -21.40
N VAL A 235 -36.19 12.64 -21.29
CA VAL A 235 -36.54 13.86 -20.55
C VAL A 235 -37.00 14.94 -21.52
N THR A 236 -38.20 15.48 -21.30
CA THR A 236 -38.79 16.50 -22.18
C THR A 236 -38.25 17.91 -21.96
N ASN A 237 -37.65 18.19 -20.81
CA ASN A 237 -37.09 19.49 -20.48
C ASN A 237 -35.93 19.36 -19.48
N LEU A 238 -34.72 19.72 -19.91
CA LEU A 238 -33.50 19.67 -19.10
C LEU A 238 -33.27 20.95 -18.28
N GLN A 239 -34.09 21.99 -18.46
CA GLN A 239 -34.00 23.27 -17.76
C GLN A 239 -32.61 23.95 -17.85
N GLY A 240 -31.84 23.62 -18.89
CA GLY A 240 -30.47 24.13 -19.08
C GLY A 240 -29.43 23.50 -18.14
N PHE A 241 -29.77 22.44 -17.41
CA PHE A 241 -28.79 21.70 -16.61
C PHE A 241 -27.78 20.96 -17.49
N THR A 242 -26.56 20.83 -16.98
CA THR A 242 -25.52 20.02 -17.61
C THR A 242 -25.93 18.55 -17.58
N THR A 243 -25.66 17.84 -18.67
CA THR A 243 -25.98 16.41 -18.81
C THR A 243 -24.75 15.60 -19.15
N GLU A 244 -24.81 14.32 -18.84
CA GLU A 244 -23.80 13.32 -19.14
C GLU A 244 -24.48 12.05 -19.62
N GLN A 245 -24.04 11.55 -20.79
CA GLN A 245 -24.47 10.28 -21.34
C GLN A 245 -23.35 9.76 -22.25
N ILE A 246 -22.63 8.73 -21.80
CA ILE A 246 -21.45 8.21 -22.49
C ILE A 246 -21.73 6.75 -22.86
N GLY A 247 -21.52 6.39 -24.12
CA GLY A 247 -21.80 5.03 -24.59
C GLY A 247 -23.28 4.66 -24.39
N SER A 248 -23.52 3.54 -23.71
CA SER A 248 -24.85 3.02 -23.38
C SER A 248 -25.37 3.46 -22.00
N ASP A 249 -24.64 4.34 -21.29
CA ASP A 249 -25.06 4.79 -19.97
C ASP A 249 -26.43 5.49 -20.01
N PRO A 250 -27.22 5.38 -18.91
CA PRO A 250 -28.41 6.20 -18.75
C PRO A 250 -28.04 7.68 -18.66
N LEU A 251 -28.96 8.55 -19.09
CA LEU A 251 -28.79 9.99 -19.02
C LEU A 251 -28.64 10.41 -17.54
N THR A 252 -27.54 11.09 -17.22
CA THR A 252 -27.33 11.72 -15.91
C THR A 252 -27.44 13.24 -16.05
N ILE A 253 -28.24 13.86 -15.18
CA ILE A 253 -28.49 15.30 -15.16
C ILE A 253 -27.87 15.89 -13.90
N TRP A 254 -27.04 16.91 -14.07
CA TRP A 254 -26.33 17.59 -12.97
C TRP A 254 -27.11 18.83 -12.52
N VAL A 255 -27.92 18.68 -11.46
CA VAL A 255 -28.89 19.69 -11.01
C VAL A 255 -28.25 20.67 -10.00
N ASN A 256 -28.20 21.95 -10.35
CA ASN A 256 -27.75 23.01 -9.43
C ASN A 256 -28.83 23.37 -8.40
N MET A 257 -28.46 23.32 -7.12
CA MET A 257 -29.36 23.60 -5.98
C MET A 257 -29.10 25.01 -5.43
N THR A 258 -30.02 25.95 -5.69
CA THR A 258 -29.83 27.40 -5.39
C THR A 258 -30.78 27.95 -4.31
N GLY A 259 -31.62 27.10 -3.70
CA GLY A 259 -32.55 27.46 -2.62
C GLY A 259 -33.98 27.73 -3.04
N LYS A 260 -34.28 27.70 -4.35
CA LYS A 260 -35.65 27.49 -4.86
C LYS A 260 -35.83 25.99 -5.06
N ASN A 261 -37.07 25.47 -4.98
CA ASN A 261 -37.35 24.08 -5.37
C ASN A 261 -36.92 23.90 -6.85
N SER A 262 -35.75 23.33 -7.07
CA SER A 262 -35.23 22.97 -8.39
C SER A 262 -35.95 21.71 -8.86
N GLY A 263 -37.22 21.83 -9.22
CA GLY A 263 -37.98 20.71 -9.78
C GLY A 263 -37.65 20.55 -11.25
N ALA A 264 -36.99 19.44 -11.63
CA ALA A 264 -36.89 19.03 -13.02
C ALA A 264 -38.27 18.51 -13.49
N SER A 265 -39.09 19.41 -14.02
CA SER A 265 -40.39 19.09 -14.61
C SER A 265 -40.17 18.49 -16.01
N GLY A 266 -40.05 17.16 -16.06
CA GLY A 266 -39.97 16.40 -17.31
C GLY A 266 -40.95 15.24 -17.30
N ARG A 267 -41.80 15.14 -18.33
CA ARG A 267 -42.68 13.98 -18.54
C ARG A 267 -41.80 12.84 -19.05
N LEU A 268 -41.45 11.86 -18.20
CA LEU A 268 -40.76 10.66 -18.64
C LEU A 268 -41.75 9.81 -19.45
N SER A 269 -41.74 9.95 -20.77
CA SER A 269 -42.61 9.19 -21.64
C SER A 269 -42.02 7.81 -21.93
N ARG A 270 -42.77 6.78 -21.49
CA ARG A 270 -42.68 5.35 -21.86
C ARG A 270 -41.35 4.65 -21.52
N PHE A 271 -41.39 3.88 -20.44
CA PHE A 271 -40.51 2.71 -20.31
C PHE A 271 -40.95 1.65 -21.33
N TYR A 272 -40.11 1.35 -22.31
CA TYR A 272 -40.27 0.12 -23.07
C TYR A 272 -39.76 -1.04 -22.22
N ASN A 273 -40.71 -1.84 -21.78
CA ASN A 273 -40.48 -3.18 -21.28
C ASN A 273 -40.06 -4.05 -22.46
N THR A 274 -38.79 -4.48 -22.53
CA THR A 274 -38.37 -5.54 -23.45
C THR A 274 -37.33 -6.45 -22.80
N HIS A 275 -37.84 -7.54 -22.22
CA HIS A 275 -37.32 -8.91 -22.21
C HIS A 275 -35.92 -9.20 -21.63
N ILE A 276 -35.90 -9.60 -20.36
CA ILE A 276 -35.26 -10.85 -19.97
C ILE A 276 -36.29 -11.64 -19.14
N LEU A 277 -36.45 -12.92 -19.47
CA LEU A 277 -37.32 -13.94 -18.88
C LEU A 277 -38.74 -14.12 -19.48
N SER A 278 -38.86 -15.20 -20.25
CA SER A 278 -40.08 -15.93 -20.58
C SER A 278 -40.53 -16.78 -19.37
N PRO A 279 -41.81 -17.16 -19.23
CA PRO A 279 -42.50 -17.22 -17.95
C PRO A 279 -42.60 -18.62 -17.35
N SER A 280 -42.57 -18.71 -16.02
CA SER A 280 -43.41 -19.66 -15.29
C SER A 280 -43.63 -19.26 -13.82
N ASN A 281 -44.87 -18.86 -13.55
CA ASN A 281 -45.67 -19.05 -12.33
C ASN A 281 -45.28 -18.40 -10.97
N SER A 282 -46.14 -17.43 -10.63
CA SER A 282 -46.74 -17.10 -9.32
C SER A 282 -45.99 -16.21 -8.33
N PRO A 283 -46.72 -15.35 -7.57
CA PRO A 283 -46.18 -14.12 -7.00
C PRO A 283 -46.18 -14.15 -5.46
N THR A 284 -45.05 -14.42 -4.85
CA THR A 284 -44.72 -14.02 -3.47
C THR A 284 -43.20 -13.99 -3.36
N ASP A 285 -42.68 -13.02 -2.60
CA ASP A 285 -41.28 -12.82 -2.19
C ASP A 285 -40.50 -11.79 -3.02
N PHE A 286 -40.57 -10.53 -2.55
CA PHE A 286 -39.53 -9.53 -2.78
C PHE A 286 -38.40 -9.82 -1.78
N GLU A 287 -37.40 -10.60 -2.19
CA GLU A 287 -36.10 -10.64 -1.49
C GLU A 287 -35.19 -9.54 -2.03
N PHE A 288 -34.53 -8.86 -1.10
CA PHE A 288 -33.46 -7.90 -1.38
C PHE A 288 -32.30 -8.61 -2.10
N TYR A 289 -31.80 -8.00 -3.17
CA TYR A 289 -30.60 -8.45 -3.87
C TYR A 289 -29.38 -8.40 -2.94
N ASP A 290 -28.92 -9.58 -2.52
CA ASP A 290 -27.65 -9.80 -1.81
C ASP A 290 -26.56 -10.17 -2.83
N PRO A 291 -25.56 -9.30 -3.07
CA PRO A 291 -24.52 -9.55 -4.06
C PRO A 291 -23.48 -10.59 -3.64
N THR A 292 -23.62 -11.27 -2.49
CA THR A 292 -22.63 -12.25 -2.00
C THR A 292 -22.88 -13.69 -2.42
N LYS A 293 -23.95 -13.99 -3.18
CA LYS A 293 -24.30 -15.37 -3.57
C LYS A 293 -24.47 -15.53 -5.09
N HIS A 294 -23.36 -15.73 -5.80
CA HIS A 294 -23.16 -16.83 -6.77
C HIS A 294 -21.96 -16.55 -7.67
N PHE A 295 -20.92 -17.37 -7.49
CA PHE A 295 -19.81 -17.54 -8.43
C PHE A 295 -20.09 -18.74 -9.34
N LEU A 296 -19.59 -18.63 -10.59
CA LEU A 296 -19.40 -19.64 -11.64
C LEU A 296 -20.57 -19.92 -12.61
N GLN A 297 -20.41 -19.51 -13.87
CA GLN A 297 -20.14 -20.42 -14.99
C GLN A 297 -19.62 -19.66 -16.24
N PRO A 298 -18.67 -20.23 -17.03
CA PRO A 298 -18.12 -19.58 -18.21
C PRO A 298 -18.96 -19.89 -19.46
N GLN A 299 -19.25 -18.87 -20.27
CA GLN A 299 -19.72 -19.07 -21.65
C GLN A 299 -18.69 -18.45 -22.59
N LEU A 300 -18.12 -19.30 -23.45
CA LEU A 300 -17.37 -18.97 -24.66
C LEU A 300 -18.14 -17.93 -25.48
N TYR A 301 -17.49 -16.96 -26.14
CA TYR A 301 -17.69 -16.71 -27.58
C TYR A 301 -16.66 -15.73 -28.19
N LYS A 302 -15.99 -16.28 -29.22
CA LYS A 302 -15.42 -15.75 -30.48
C LYS A 302 -15.12 -14.25 -30.69
N HIS A 303 -13.84 -14.05 -31.05
CA HIS A 303 -13.21 -13.05 -31.95
C HIS A 303 -14.09 -11.97 -32.60
N LEU A 304 -13.67 -10.71 -32.41
CA LEU A 304 -13.71 -9.71 -33.47
C LEU A 304 -12.48 -8.79 -33.38
N SER A 305 -11.68 -8.79 -34.45
CA SER A 305 -10.56 -7.87 -34.66
C SER A 305 -11.06 -6.68 -35.47
N ILE A 306 -10.85 -5.44 -35.02
CA ILE A 306 -10.98 -4.25 -35.87
C ILE A 306 -9.83 -3.28 -35.57
N THR A 307 -9.04 -3.08 -36.62
CA THR A 307 -7.95 -2.10 -36.77
C THR A 307 -8.50 -0.79 -37.36
N THR A 308 -7.69 0.28 -37.33
CA THR A 308 -7.69 1.47 -38.25
C THR A 308 -8.47 2.67 -37.71
N GLN A 309 -8.11 3.96 -37.89
CA GLN A 309 -6.91 4.78 -38.16
C GLN A 309 -7.45 6.23 -38.18
N TYR A 310 -6.63 7.19 -37.75
CA TYR A 310 -6.68 8.66 -37.92
C TYR A 310 -7.71 9.33 -38.85
N LEU A 311 -8.19 10.52 -38.43
CA LEU A 311 -8.34 11.73 -39.28
C LEU A 311 -8.49 13.02 -38.41
N LEU A 312 -7.58 13.98 -38.58
CA LEU A 312 -7.69 15.43 -38.25
C LEU A 312 -8.18 16.17 -39.52
N PRO A 313 -8.88 17.34 -39.48
CA PRO A 313 -8.24 18.64 -39.15
C PRO A 313 -9.16 19.80 -38.64
N ALA A 314 -8.57 20.83 -37.99
CA ALA A 314 -8.83 22.28 -38.18
C ALA A 314 -8.18 23.15 -37.07
N ALA A 315 -7.70 24.34 -37.46
CA ALA A 315 -6.87 25.29 -36.72
C ALA A 315 -7.32 25.60 -35.28
N ALA A 316 -6.47 25.29 -34.30
CA ALA A 316 -6.68 25.60 -32.89
C ALA A 316 -6.14 27.00 -32.57
N MET A 317 -6.95 27.83 -31.90
CA MET A 317 -6.45 29.06 -31.28
C MET A 317 -5.28 28.73 -30.34
N ALA A 318 -4.13 29.37 -30.57
CA ALA A 318 -2.93 29.18 -29.75
C ALA A 318 -3.27 29.34 -28.26
N THR A 319 -2.96 28.31 -27.47
CA THR A 319 -3.15 28.29 -26.03
C THR A 319 -2.34 29.39 -25.35
N THR A 320 -2.66 29.75 -24.11
CA THR A 320 -1.90 30.76 -23.34
C THR A 320 -0.40 30.40 -23.21
N LYS A 321 -0.06 29.10 -23.18
CA LYS A 321 1.34 28.64 -23.17
C LYS A 321 2.00 28.79 -24.54
N GLN A 322 1.28 28.50 -25.62
CA GLN A 322 1.75 28.73 -26.99
C GLN A 322 1.96 30.22 -27.27
N ARG A 323 1.08 31.09 -26.77
CA ARG A 323 1.26 32.55 -26.83
C ARG A 323 2.49 33.01 -26.04
N LEU A 324 2.73 32.47 -24.85
CA LEU A 324 3.94 32.79 -24.08
C LEU A 324 5.22 32.30 -24.79
N ALA A 325 5.19 31.10 -25.39
CA ALA A 325 6.31 30.59 -26.18
C ALA A 325 6.60 31.49 -27.38
N LEU A 326 5.58 31.94 -28.10
CA LEU A 326 5.71 32.94 -29.18
C LEU A 326 6.26 34.27 -28.66
N SER A 327 5.86 34.75 -27.48
CA SER A 327 6.44 35.97 -26.87
C SER A 327 7.91 35.81 -26.43
N ILE A 328 8.34 34.61 -26.06
CA ILE A 328 9.75 34.32 -25.74
C ILE A 328 10.56 34.26 -27.03
N ILE A 329 10.05 33.60 -28.06
CA ILE A 329 10.66 33.55 -29.39
C ILE A 329 10.81 34.97 -29.96
N ASP A 330 9.77 35.80 -29.85
CA ASP A 330 9.78 37.21 -30.26
C ASP A 330 10.83 38.03 -29.52
N PHE A 331 10.96 37.85 -28.19
CA PHE A 331 12.01 38.49 -27.39
C PHE A 331 13.42 38.06 -27.85
N LEU A 332 13.67 36.76 -27.97
CA LEU A 332 14.97 36.23 -28.39
C LEU A 332 15.37 36.69 -29.79
N THR A 333 14.42 36.70 -30.72
CA THR A 333 14.64 37.15 -32.10
C THR A 333 14.87 38.66 -32.15
N THR A 334 14.12 39.44 -31.36
CA THR A 334 14.32 40.90 -31.26
C THR A 334 15.70 41.24 -30.69
N SER A 335 16.16 40.50 -29.67
CA SER A 335 17.47 40.69 -29.04
C SER A 335 18.67 40.45 -29.98
N LEU A 336 18.48 39.67 -31.05
CA LEU A 336 19.49 39.54 -32.12
C LEU A 336 19.53 40.75 -33.06
N THR A 337 18.45 41.53 -33.11
CA THR A 337 18.31 42.68 -34.04
C THR A 337 18.50 44.04 -33.38
N ASP A 338 18.28 44.15 -32.06
CA ASP A 338 18.43 45.39 -31.30
C ASP A 338 19.87 45.61 -30.75
N GLY A 339 20.76 44.65 -30.99
CA GLY A 339 22.16 44.70 -30.59
C GLY A 339 22.41 44.37 -29.11
N THR A 340 21.43 43.81 -28.39
CA THR A 340 21.65 43.33 -27.01
C THR A 340 22.51 42.07 -26.92
N LEU A 341 22.53 41.25 -27.96
CA LEU A 341 23.35 40.04 -28.04
C LEU A 341 24.47 40.18 -29.07
N SER A 342 25.57 39.48 -28.83
CA SER A 342 26.71 39.48 -29.75
C SER A 342 26.42 38.62 -30.98
N GLU A 343 27.05 38.93 -32.11
CA GLU A 343 26.88 38.13 -33.35
C GLU A 343 27.37 36.69 -33.20
N GLU A 344 28.24 36.40 -32.22
CA GLU A 344 28.69 35.04 -31.90
C GLU A 344 27.59 34.20 -31.23
N ASP A 345 26.63 34.84 -30.55
CA ASP A 345 25.53 34.16 -29.88
C ASP A 345 24.36 33.83 -30.81
N ARG A 346 24.37 34.36 -32.05
CA ARG A 346 23.29 34.22 -33.04
C ARG A 346 22.89 32.76 -33.27
N GLU A 347 23.88 31.89 -33.51
CA GLU A 347 23.63 30.47 -33.75
C GLU A 347 22.97 29.79 -32.52
N SER A 348 23.40 30.16 -31.32
CA SER A 348 22.85 29.60 -30.07
C SER A 348 21.39 30.04 -29.85
N ILE A 349 21.07 31.28 -30.20
CA ILE A 349 19.71 31.83 -30.06
C ILE A 349 18.76 31.30 -31.14
N GLU A 350 19.25 31.08 -32.36
CA GLU A 350 18.47 30.42 -33.42
C GLU A 350 18.13 28.98 -33.02
N VAL A 351 19.10 28.22 -32.49
CA VAL A 351 18.85 26.88 -31.93
C VAL A 351 17.84 26.91 -30.79
N ALA A 352 17.97 27.86 -29.86
CA ALA A 352 17.01 28.01 -28.77
C ALA A 352 15.60 28.31 -29.28
N THR A 353 15.47 29.16 -30.30
CA THR A 353 14.20 29.50 -30.93
C THR A 353 13.55 28.28 -31.58
N THR A 354 14.32 27.49 -32.33
CA THR A 354 13.84 26.22 -32.92
C THR A 354 13.43 25.21 -31.86
N CYS A 355 14.22 25.05 -30.80
CA CYS A 355 13.88 24.15 -29.70
C CYS A 355 12.57 24.57 -29.01
N ILE A 356 12.36 25.86 -28.78
CA ILE A 356 11.13 26.38 -28.18
C ILE A 356 9.95 26.20 -29.14
N SER A 357 10.10 26.50 -30.43
CA SER A 357 9.02 26.35 -31.41
C SER A 357 8.57 24.89 -31.55
N GLU A 358 9.52 23.97 -31.65
CA GLU A 358 9.25 22.53 -31.76
C GLU A 358 8.67 21.94 -30.47
N SER A 359 9.13 22.40 -29.31
CA SER A 359 8.65 21.94 -28.00
C SER A 359 7.20 22.37 -27.75
N PHE A 360 6.83 23.58 -28.18
CA PHE A 360 5.49 24.14 -27.96
C PHE A 360 4.55 24.00 -29.16
N LYS A 361 5.03 23.43 -30.28
CA LYS A 361 4.27 23.26 -31.54
C LYS A 361 3.68 24.59 -32.02
N VAL A 362 4.51 25.63 -32.03
CA VAL A 362 4.16 26.97 -32.51
C VAL A 362 5.02 27.32 -33.71
N ASP A 363 4.46 28.04 -34.69
CA ASP A 363 5.23 28.55 -35.81
C ASP A 363 5.87 29.89 -35.38
N PRO A 364 7.21 30.06 -35.41
CA PRO A 364 7.87 31.32 -35.08
C PRO A 364 7.41 32.51 -35.93
N THR A 365 6.83 32.23 -37.11
CA THR A 365 6.30 33.25 -38.02
C THR A 365 4.84 33.63 -37.73
N ASP A 366 4.16 32.91 -36.83
CA ASP A 366 2.84 33.28 -36.34
C ASP A 366 2.95 34.58 -35.53
N ALA A 367 2.38 35.66 -36.07
CA ALA A 367 2.42 36.97 -35.42
C ALA A 367 1.77 36.90 -34.03
N THR A 368 2.51 37.29 -33.00
CA THR A 368 1.91 37.70 -31.73
C THR A 368 0.88 38.81 -32.02
N PRO A 369 -0.33 38.77 -31.43
CA PRO A 369 -1.34 39.80 -31.68
C PRO A 369 -0.72 41.18 -31.44
N LYS A 370 -0.81 42.09 -32.42
CA LYS A 370 -0.15 43.41 -32.41
C LYS A 370 -0.53 44.31 -31.22
N ASP A 371 -1.56 43.92 -30.46
CA ASP A 371 -2.06 44.61 -29.27
C ASP A 371 -1.66 43.92 -27.95
N SER A 372 -0.82 42.87 -27.98
CA SER A 372 -0.35 42.16 -26.79
C SER A 372 0.98 42.71 -26.26
N GLN A 373 1.06 42.93 -24.94
CA GLN A 373 2.26 43.47 -24.28
C GLN A 373 3.43 42.48 -24.41
N THR A 374 4.61 42.97 -24.78
CA THR A 374 5.80 42.11 -24.95
C THR A 374 6.33 41.64 -23.60
N LEU A 375 7.08 40.53 -23.60
CA LEU A 375 7.64 39.96 -22.38
C LEU A 375 8.49 40.98 -21.59
N LEU A 376 9.24 41.82 -22.31
CA LEU A 376 10.09 42.88 -21.75
C LEU A 376 9.26 43.99 -21.10
N GLN A 377 8.09 44.33 -21.67
CA GLN A 377 7.19 45.31 -21.06
C GLN A 377 6.57 44.78 -19.77
N ILE A 378 6.17 43.52 -19.74
CA ILE A 378 5.62 42.87 -18.55
C ILE A 378 6.68 42.82 -17.44
N TYR A 379 7.91 42.44 -17.78
CA TYR A 379 9.01 42.43 -16.82
C TYR A 379 9.37 43.84 -16.34
N GLY A 380 9.35 44.85 -17.22
CA GLY A 380 9.55 46.24 -16.84
C GLY A 380 8.47 46.78 -15.89
N VAL A 381 7.24 46.29 -15.99
CA VAL A 381 6.17 46.59 -15.01
C VAL A 381 6.44 45.88 -13.69
N TYR A 382 6.85 44.62 -13.71
CA TYR A 382 7.25 43.86 -12.51
C TYR A 382 8.40 44.54 -11.76
N GLU A 383 9.45 44.96 -12.44
CA GLU A 383 10.59 45.70 -11.86
C GLU A 383 10.16 47.03 -11.24
N LYS A 384 9.28 47.79 -11.92
CA LYS A 384 8.72 49.05 -11.39
C LYS A 384 7.84 48.84 -10.15
N LEU A 385 7.21 47.68 -10.01
CA LEU A 385 6.39 47.30 -8.85
C LEU A 385 7.22 46.71 -7.71
N LYS A 386 8.32 46.02 -8.02
CA LYS A 386 9.23 45.43 -7.03
C LYS A 386 9.99 46.49 -6.22
N GLY A 387 10.19 47.68 -6.80
CA GLY A 387 10.79 48.85 -6.14
C GLY A 387 9.79 49.83 -5.50
N LYS A 388 8.48 49.57 -5.54
CA LYS A 388 7.45 50.43 -4.94
C LYS A 388 6.39 49.60 -4.23
N THR A 389 6.49 49.50 -2.91
CA THR A 389 5.36 49.11 -2.05
C THR A 389 4.16 50.00 -2.40
N PRO A 390 2.99 49.45 -2.77
CA PRO A 390 1.82 50.27 -3.02
C PRO A 390 1.28 50.77 -1.68
N ALA A 391 1.55 52.03 -1.36
CA ALA A 391 0.73 52.78 -0.42
C ALA A 391 -0.62 53.08 -1.11
N GLY A 392 -1.69 52.44 -0.62
CA GLY A 392 -3.06 52.93 -0.75
C GLY A 392 -3.36 53.95 0.39
N PRO A 393 -4.34 54.85 0.20
CA PRO A 393 -4.31 56.19 0.79
C PRO A 393 -4.66 56.27 2.28
N THR A 394 -3.99 57.24 2.88
CA THR A 394 -4.10 57.82 4.21
C THR A 394 -5.53 58.03 4.74
N THR A 395 -5.76 57.60 5.98
CA THR A 395 -6.44 58.44 7.00
C THR A 395 -5.64 58.41 8.29
N LYS A 396 -5.21 59.60 8.71
CA LYS A 396 -4.34 59.87 9.86
C LYS A 396 -5.01 59.53 11.19
N GLY A 397 -4.21 59.00 12.11
CA GLY A 397 -4.45 58.93 13.55
C GLY A 397 -3.17 58.46 14.25
N GLU A 398 -2.32 59.42 14.60
CA GLU A 398 -1.05 59.23 15.32
C GLU A 398 -1.23 58.59 16.71
N GLU A 399 -0.58 57.44 16.84
CA GLU A 399 0.40 57.06 17.86
C GLU A 399 -0.02 56.85 19.33
N LYS A 400 0.09 55.58 19.74
CA LYS A 400 1.09 55.14 20.75
C LYS A 400 1.41 53.65 20.56
N ASN A 401 2.68 53.36 20.28
CA ASN A 401 3.27 52.03 20.50
C ASN A 401 3.15 51.65 21.99
N PRO A 402 2.93 50.37 22.28
CA PRO A 402 4.09 49.58 22.69
C PRO A 402 4.24 48.31 21.87
N ALA A 403 5.50 47.94 21.68
CA ALA A 403 5.92 46.63 21.23
C ALA A 403 5.41 45.52 22.17
N GLY A 404 5.11 44.36 21.60
CA GLY A 404 5.09 43.08 22.31
C GLY A 404 3.73 42.41 22.36
N GLU A 405 3.50 41.44 21.47
CA GLU A 405 2.86 40.16 21.81
C GLU A 405 3.25 39.11 20.77
N ALA A 406 4.47 38.59 20.94
CA ALA A 406 4.81 37.23 20.55
C ALA A 406 4.32 36.27 21.65
N SER A 407 3.97 35.04 21.26
CA SER A 407 3.84 33.86 22.14
C SER A 407 2.73 33.91 23.20
N LYS A 408 1.65 33.15 22.98
CA LYS A 408 1.02 32.46 24.13
C LYS A 408 1.92 31.30 24.52
N SER A 409 2.90 31.60 25.37
CA SER A 409 3.50 30.63 26.26
C SER A 409 2.37 29.95 27.01
N ALA A 410 2.11 28.67 26.74
CA ALA A 410 1.38 27.84 27.70
C ALA A 410 2.14 27.96 29.03
N ALA A 411 1.45 28.37 30.11
CA ALA A 411 2.06 28.35 31.42
C ALA A 411 2.59 26.92 31.69
N PRO A 412 3.78 26.76 32.32
CA PRO A 412 4.24 25.45 32.72
C PRO A 412 3.13 24.74 33.52
N PRO A 413 2.91 23.43 33.28
CA PRO A 413 1.77 22.73 33.86
C PRO A 413 1.76 22.91 35.38
N SER A 414 0.61 23.31 35.92
CA SER A 414 0.43 23.51 37.36
C SER A 414 0.72 22.21 38.13
N GLU A 415 1.06 22.32 39.41
CA GLU A 415 1.34 21.14 40.24
C GLU A 415 0.15 20.17 40.29
N ALA A 416 -1.08 20.70 40.22
CA ALA A 416 -2.30 19.90 40.10
C ALA A 416 -2.34 19.11 38.78
N GLN A 417 -2.03 19.74 37.65
CA GLN A 417 -1.96 19.08 36.34
C GLN A 417 -0.85 18.04 36.27
N LYS A 418 0.31 18.31 36.89
CA LYS A 418 1.38 17.31 37.02
C LYS A 418 0.93 16.08 37.81
N LYS A 419 0.29 16.30 38.96
CA LYS A 419 -0.25 15.22 39.79
C LYS A 419 -1.33 14.41 39.06
N GLU A 420 -2.18 15.08 38.29
CA GLU A 420 -3.21 14.43 37.47
C GLU A 420 -2.60 13.56 36.36
N ALA A 421 -1.64 14.10 35.61
CA ALA A 421 -0.93 13.36 34.56
C ALA A 421 -0.16 12.15 35.11
N GLU A 422 0.46 12.30 36.28
CA GLU A 422 1.12 11.21 37.00
C GLU A 422 0.13 10.13 37.49
N GLY A 423 -1.08 10.53 37.88
CA GLY A 423 -2.19 9.62 38.18
C GLY A 423 -2.62 8.80 36.97
N LEU A 424 -2.77 9.45 35.81
CA LEU A 424 -3.10 8.80 34.54
C LEU A 424 -1.98 7.84 34.09
N LYS A 425 -0.71 8.24 34.22
CA LYS A 425 0.44 7.34 33.98
C LYS A 425 0.35 6.09 34.86
N SER A 426 0.01 6.25 36.14
CA SER A 426 -0.10 5.12 37.08
C SER A 426 -1.24 4.16 36.69
N GLN A 427 -2.37 4.69 36.20
CA GLN A 427 -3.47 3.89 35.66
C GLN A 427 -3.07 3.16 34.37
N GLY A 428 -2.35 3.84 33.46
CA GLY A 428 -1.79 3.22 32.26
C GLY A 428 -0.82 2.08 32.61
N ASN A 429 0.05 2.28 33.60
CA ASN A 429 0.97 1.24 34.09
C ASN A 429 0.21 0.04 34.69
N ALA A 430 -0.89 0.27 35.41
CA ALA A 430 -1.73 -0.80 35.93
C ALA A 430 -2.43 -1.60 34.81
N ALA A 431 -2.86 -0.92 33.73
CA ALA A 431 -3.41 -1.57 32.55
C ALA A 431 -2.33 -2.37 31.79
N MET A 432 -1.12 -1.83 31.64
CA MET A 432 0.04 -2.55 31.10
C MET A 432 0.34 -3.84 31.88
N ALA A 433 0.31 -3.78 33.22
CA ALA A 433 0.53 -4.95 34.07
C ALA A 433 -0.55 -6.04 33.87
N LYS A 434 -1.77 -5.64 33.50
CA LYS A 434 -2.88 -6.55 33.15
C LYS A 434 -2.86 -7.01 31.69
N LYS A 435 -1.86 -6.60 30.90
CA LYS A 435 -1.80 -6.81 29.44
C LYS A 435 -2.99 -6.20 28.69
N ASP A 436 -3.66 -5.20 29.29
CA ASP A 436 -4.72 -4.42 28.66
C ASP A 436 -4.10 -3.21 27.94
N TYR A 437 -3.55 -3.48 26.77
CA TYR A 437 -2.80 -2.50 25.98
C TYR A 437 -3.68 -1.34 25.46
N PRO A 438 -4.91 -1.56 24.96
CA PRO A 438 -5.78 -0.46 24.54
C PRO A 438 -6.08 0.53 25.68
N THR A 439 -6.42 0.02 26.86
CA THR A 439 -6.68 0.87 28.04
C THR A 439 -5.41 1.59 28.50
N ALA A 440 -4.24 0.94 28.43
CA ALA A 440 -2.97 1.58 28.73
C ALA A 440 -2.68 2.76 27.77
N ILE A 441 -2.87 2.55 26.48
CA ILE A 441 -2.72 3.58 25.44
C ILE A 441 -3.63 4.77 25.71
N GLU A 442 -4.90 4.52 26.07
CA GLU A 442 -5.87 5.57 26.40
C GLU A 442 -5.38 6.43 27.58
N PHE A 443 -4.95 5.80 28.68
CA PHE A 443 -4.47 6.53 29.86
C PHE A 443 -3.19 7.32 29.61
N TYR A 444 -2.22 6.76 28.88
CA TYR A 444 -1.02 7.52 28.50
C TYR A 444 -1.34 8.66 27.55
N THR A 445 -2.32 8.49 26.65
CA THR A 445 -2.78 9.55 25.76
C THR A 445 -3.42 10.70 26.54
N LYS A 446 -4.23 10.38 27.56
CA LYS A 446 -4.77 11.40 28.48
C LYS A 446 -3.65 12.12 29.25
N ALA A 447 -2.63 11.40 29.72
CA ALA A 447 -1.48 12.01 30.40
C ALA A 447 -0.71 12.97 29.47
N LEU A 448 -0.54 12.59 28.19
CA LEU A 448 0.09 13.43 27.16
C LEU A 448 -0.75 14.63 26.74
N ALA A 449 -2.07 14.57 26.86
CA ALA A 449 -2.94 15.72 26.64
C ALA A 449 -2.75 16.80 27.73
N ILE A 450 -2.34 16.40 28.94
CA ILE A 450 -2.05 17.31 30.06
C ILE A 450 -0.61 17.83 30.01
N ILE A 451 0.35 16.95 29.72
CA ILE A 451 1.76 17.33 29.55
C ILE A 451 2.25 16.83 28.18
N PRO A 452 2.06 17.63 27.12
CA PRO A 452 2.54 17.31 25.80
C PRO A 452 4.07 17.14 25.79
N GLY A 453 4.57 16.14 25.08
CA GLY A 453 6.01 15.94 24.89
C GLY A 453 6.74 15.34 26.11
N ASN A 454 6.04 14.87 27.14
CA ASN A 454 6.71 14.20 28.27
C ASN A 454 7.36 12.86 27.79
N PRO A 455 8.69 12.72 27.90
CA PRO A 455 9.41 11.56 27.35
C PRO A 455 9.04 10.24 28.04
N ILE A 456 8.66 10.28 29.32
CA ILE A 456 8.24 9.10 30.09
C ILE A 456 6.88 8.61 29.59
N PHE A 457 5.92 9.52 29.37
CA PHE A 457 4.58 9.13 28.92
C PHE A 457 4.62 8.62 27.48
N LEU A 458 5.39 9.28 26.61
CA LEU A 458 5.65 8.82 25.23
C LEU A 458 6.29 7.43 25.21
N SER A 459 7.36 7.20 25.98
CA SER A 459 8.03 5.89 26.04
C SER A 459 7.14 4.77 26.61
N ASN A 460 6.30 5.09 27.60
CA ASN A 460 5.34 4.11 28.16
C ASN A 460 4.24 3.76 27.15
N ARG A 461 3.75 4.74 26.38
CA ARG A 461 2.78 4.49 25.30
C ARG A 461 3.42 3.73 24.13
N ALA A 462 4.67 4.02 23.78
CA ALA A 462 5.45 3.23 22.83
C ALA A 462 5.59 1.76 23.26
N ALA A 463 5.75 1.50 24.56
CA ALA A 463 5.78 0.15 25.11
C ALA A 463 4.43 -0.56 24.94
N ALA A 464 3.32 0.15 25.15
CA ALA A 464 1.98 -0.39 24.96
C ALA A 464 1.69 -0.71 23.48
N TYR A 465 2.05 0.19 22.57
CA TYR A 465 1.96 -0.03 21.13
C TYR A 465 2.81 -1.21 20.65
N SER A 466 4.05 -1.32 21.15
CA SER A 466 4.91 -2.48 20.83
C SER A 466 4.29 -3.80 21.31
N ALA A 467 3.68 -3.80 22.50
CA ALA A 467 3.04 -4.98 23.05
C ALA A 467 1.73 -5.36 22.32
N SER A 468 1.06 -4.39 21.69
CA SER A 468 -0.08 -4.61 20.80
C SER A 468 0.30 -4.86 19.34
N LYS A 469 1.60 -5.04 19.05
CA LYS A 469 2.17 -5.24 17.68
C LYS A 469 1.98 -4.06 16.72
N ASP A 470 1.67 -2.88 17.25
CA ASP A 470 1.68 -1.63 16.49
C ASP A 470 3.07 -0.99 16.56
N HIS A 471 4.01 -1.58 15.81
CA HIS A 471 5.41 -1.17 15.85
C HIS A 471 5.65 0.21 15.20
N GLU A 472 4.77 0.64 14.30
CA GLU A 472 4.80 1.97 13.68
C GLU A 472 4.46 3.06 14.70
N SER A 473 3.35 2.94 15.43
CA SER A 473 3.02 3.89 16.50
C SER A 473 4.05 3.86 17.64
N ALA A 474 4.61 2.68 17.93
CA ALA A 474 5.70 2.55 18.90
C ALA A 474 6.97 3.29 18.47
N ARG A 475 7.36 3.21 17.19
CA ARG A 475 8.49 3.95 16.63
C ARG A 475 8.26 5.44 16.79
N ALA A 476 7.10 5.95 16.36
CA ALA A 476 6.79 7.38 16.40
C ALA A 476 6.85 7.95 17.83
N ASP A 477 6.23 7.27 18.81
CA ASP A 477 6.28 7.72 20.20
C ASP A 477 7.70 7.60 20.80
N ALA A 478 8.46 6.58 20.44
CA ALA A 478 9.84 6.42 20.91
C ALA A 478 10.77 7.48 20.30
N GLU A 479 10.60 7.84 19.03
CA GLU A 479 11.32 8.94 18.36
C GLU A 479 11.00 10.29 19.01
N ALA A 480 9.73 10.56 19.27
CA ALA A 480 9.31 11.76 20.00
C ALA A 480 9.89 11.79 21.43
N ALA A 481 9.96 10.64 22.11
CA ALA A 481 10.53 10.55 23.45
C ALA A 481 12.04 10.81 23.48
N VAL A 482 12.81 10.25 22.54
CA VAL A 482 14.27 10.51 22.47
C VAL A 482 14.59 11.92 21.98
N ALA A 483 13.72 12.53 21.18
CA ALA A 483 13.86 13.93 20.78
C ALA A 483 13.56 14.88 21.96
N ALA A 484 12.58 14.54 22.79
CA ALA A 484 12.22 15.31 23.99
C ALA A 484 13.27 15.19 25.10
N ASP A 485 13.82 13.99 25.31
CA ASP A 485 14.92 13.75 26.24
C ASP A 485 15.85 12.64 25.71
N PRO A 486 16.97 13.03 25.05
CA PRO A 486 17.95 12.07 24.56
C PRO A 486 18.61 11.26 25.68
N THR A 487 18.60 11.74 26.92
CA THR A 487 19.19 11.01 28.06
C THR A 487 18.25 9.95 28.63
N TYR A 488 17.00 9.91 28.19
CA TYR A 488 16.03 8.91 28.64
C TYR A 488 16.21 7.58 27.91
N THR A 489 17.15 6.78 28.40
CA THR A 489 17.62 5.51 27.81
C THR A 489 16.52 4.48 27.51
N LYS A 490 15.44 4.48 28.29
CA LYS A 490 14.29 3.61 28.02
C LYS A 490 13.62 3.93 26.69
N ALA A 491 13.58 5.20 26.26
CA ALA A 491 13.05 5.58 24.96
C ALA A 491 13.91 5.03 23.81
N TRP A 492 15.24 5.07 23.93
CA TRP A 492 16.15 4.44 22.96
C TRP A 492 15.94 2.93 22.85
N SER A 493 15.75 2.25 23.98
CA SER A 493 15.41 0.82 23.99
C SER A 493 14.09 0.51 23.27
N ARG A 494 13.07 1.37 23.43
CA ARG A 494 11.78 1.24 22.71
C ARG A 494 11.95 1.50 21.22
N LEU A 495 12.76 2.50 20.85
CA LEU A 495 13.03 2.84 19.46
C LEU A 495 13.75 1.70 18.72
N GLY A 496 14.79 1.14 19.34
CA GLY A 496 15.53 0.01 18.79
C GLY A 496 14.63 -1.20 18.56
N LEU A 497 13.75 -1.51 19.52
CA LEU A 497 12.81 -2.63 19.41
C LEU A 497 11.79 -2.39 18.29
N ALA A 498 11.21 -1.19 18.23
CA ALA A 498 10.22 -0.84 17.22
C ALA A 498 10.81 -0.91 15.80
N ARG A 499 12.00 -0.33 15.58
CA ARG A 499 12.70 -0.39 14.29
C ARG A 499 13.05 -1.81 13.88
N PHE A 500 13.54 -2.63 14.82
CA PHE A 500 13.85 -4.04 14.54
C PHE A 500 12.60 -4.81 14.07
N ALA A 501 11.48 -4.61 14.75
CA ALA A 501 10.22 -5.25 14.41
C ALA A 501 9.64 -4.78 13.07
N LEU A 502 9.99 -3.57 12.63
CA LEU A 502 9.64 -3.01 11.31
C LEU A 502 10.61 -3.43 10.20
N GLY A 503 11.60 -4.28 10.50
CA GLY A 503 12.60 -4.73 9.53
C GLY A 503 13.78 -3.78 9.35
N ASP A 504 13.80 -2.63 10.00
CA ASP A 504 14.90 -1.66 9.97
C ASP A 504 16.02 -2.09 10.94
N ALA A 505 16.81 -3.07 10.51
CA ALA A 505 17.91 -3.64 11.31
C ALA A 505 19.01 -2.60 11.58
N ARG A 506 19.40 -1.83 10.56
CA ARG A 506 20.42 -0.78 10.67
C ARG A 506 19.98 0.34 11.61
N GLY A 507 18.77 0.88 11.43
CA GLY A 507 18.23 1.91 12.31
C GLY A 507 17.93 1.42 13.73
N SER A 508 17.67 0.11 13.91
CA SER A 508 17.59 -0.53 15.23
C SER A 508 18.94 -0.57 15.94
N MET A 509 19.99 -1.02 15.23
CA MET A 509 21.37 -1.06 15.74
C MET A 509 21.82 0.33 16.19
N GLU A 510 21.58 1.36 15.38
CA GLU A 510 21.88 2.75 15.74
C GLU A 510 21.13 3.23 17.00
N ALA A 511 19.84 2.92 17.10
CA ALA A 511 19.02 3.34 18.25
C ALA A 511 19.46 2.65 19.55
N TYR A 512 19.80 1.37 19.50
CA TYR A 512 20.37 0.67 20.66
C TYR A 512 21.76 1.19 21.02
N GLY A 513 22.61 1.48 20.02
CA GLY A 513 23.93 2.07 20.22
C GLY A 513 23.86 3.40 20.97
N LYS A 514 23.00 4.32 20.50
CA LYS A 514 22.75 5.60 21.18
C LYS A 514 22.19 5.42 22.59
N GLY A 515 21.29 4.46 22.79
CA GLY A 515 20.77 4.13 24.12
C GLY A 515 21.85 3.67 25.09
N ILE A 516 22.80 2.84 24.62
CA ILE A 516 23.95 2.36 25.38
C ILE A 516 24.89 3.52 25.74
N GLU A 517 25.16 4.42 24.78
CA GLU A 517 25.97 5.62 25.00
C GLU A 517 25.36 6.53 26.08
N HIS A 518 24.05 6.78 25.99
CA HIS A 518 23.35 7.66 26.93
C HIS A 518 23.17 7.06 28.34
N GLU A 519 23.10 5.72 28.50
CA GLU A 519 22.98 5.09 29.83
C GLU A 519 24.29 5.16 30.63
N GLY A 520 25.42 5.18 29.93
CA GLY A 520 26.71 4.92 30.56
C GLY A 520 26.80 3.49 31.09
N ASN A 521 27.99 3.07 31.53
CA ASN A 521 28.23 1.72 32.07
C ASN A 521 27.95 0.55 31.10
N GLY A 522 27.95 0.82 29.79
CA GLY A 522 27.77 -0.18 28.73
C GLY A 522 26.32 -0.52 28.39
N GLY A 523 25.33 0.14 29.00
CA GLY A 523 23.90 -0.05 28.71
C GLY A 523 23.25 -1.29 29.34
N SER A 524 21.93 -1.31 29.37
CA SER A 524 21.12 -2.40 29.93
C SER A 524 21.27 -3.68 29.10
N ASP A 525 21.10 -4.84 29.76
CA ASP A 525 21.21 -6.15 29.09
C ASP A 525 20.24 -6.29 27.91
N ALA A 526 19.06 -5.66 28.00
CA ALA A 526 18.09 -5.63 26.92
C ALA A 526 18.59 -4.86 25.70
N MET A 527 19.28 -3.72 25.91
CA MET A 527 19.85 -2.93 24.81
C MET A 527 21.08 -3.59 24.20
N LYS A 528 21.95 -4.22 25.02
CA LYS A 528 23.09 -5.00 24.50
C LYS A 528 22.61 -6.15 23.61
N LYS A 529 21.65 -6.95 24.09
CA LYS A 529 21.09 -8.06 23.30
C LYS A 529 20.38 -7.56 22.04
N GLY A 530 19.62 -6.47 22.15
CA GLY A 530 18.98 -5.81 21.01
C GLY A 530 19.99 -5.35 19.97
N TYR A 531 21.07 -4.70 20.41
CA TYR A 531 22.18 -4.26 19.56
C TYR A 531 22.83 -5.43 18.82
N GLU A 532 23.23 -6.49 19.53
CA GLU A 532 23.86 -7.66 18.91
C GLU A 532 22.93 -8.39 17.92
N THR A 533 21.63 -8.44 18.23
CA THR A 533 20.64 -9.06 17.34
C THR A 533 20.46 -8.22 16.07
N ALA A 534 20.37 -6.89 16.21
CA ALA A 534 20.29 -5.98 15.09
C ALA A 534 21.57 -5.99 14.24
N LYS A 535 22.75 -6.00 14.88
CA LYS A 535 24.06 -6.08 14.22
C LYS A 535 24.21 -7.35 13.38
N ARG A 536 23.87 -8.52 13.94
CA ARG A 536 23.90 -9.78 13.19
C ARG A 536 22.98 -9.73 11.97
N LYS A 537 21.80 -9.11 12.11
CA LYS A 537 20.86 -8.99 11.00
C LYS A 537 21.40 -8.07 9.89
N VAL A 538 22.07 -6.97 10.26
CA VAL A 538 22.77 -6.11 9.28
C VAL A 538 23.92 -6.84 8.60
N GLU A 539 24.72 -7.61 9.35
CA GLU A 539 25.83 -8.41 8.77
C GLU A 539 25.32 -9.45 7.78
N LEU A 540 24.22 -10.15 8.07
CA LEU A 540 23.59 -11.08 7.13
C LEU A 540 23.06 -10.37 5.88
N GLU A 541 22.43 -9.20 6.05
CA GLU A 541 21.95 -8.38 4.93
C GLU A 541 23.11 -7.87 4.05
N GLU A 542 24.28 -7.59 4.63
CA GLU A 542 25.47 -7.14 3.90
C GLU A 542 26.24 -8.30 3.23
N GLU A 543 26.23 -9.51 3.83
CA GLU A 543 26.80 -10.72 3.22
C GLU A 543 26.00 -11.17 1.98
N ASP A 544 24.67 -11.01 1.99
CA ASP A 544 23.82 -11.29 0.82
C ASP A 544 24.07 -10.31 -0.35
N ASP A 545 24.51 -9.07 -0.07
CA ASP A 545 24.82 -8.04 -1.07
C ASP A 545 26.21 -8.26 -1.73
N ASP A 546 27.17 -8.85 -1.03
CA ASP A 546 28.53 -9.12 -1.55
C ASP A 546 28.59 -10.34 -2.50
N ASP A 547 27.68 -11.31 -2.33
CA ASP A 547 27.58 -12.49 -3.22
C ASP A 547 27.00 -12.15 -4.61
N GLU A 548 26.37 -10.99 -4.80
CA GLU A 548 25.84 -10.55 -6.11
C GLU A 548 26.90 -9.91 -7.03
N MET A 549 28.10 -9.58 -6.51
CA MET A 549 29.21 -8.98 -7.27
C MET A 549 30.33 -9.96 -7.68
N THR A 550 30.19 -11.26 -7.41
CA THR A 550 31.19 -12.27 -7.80
C THR A 550 30.62 -13.48 -8.54
N ASP A 551 29.95 -13.29 -9.68
CA ASP A 551 29.74 -14.39 -10.63
C ASP A 551 31.06 -14.75 -11.35
N ARG A 552 31.88 -15.57 -10.69
CA ARG A 552 32.69 -16.63 -11.32
C ARG A 552 32.96 -17.78 -10.34
N GLY A 553 32.07 -18.78 -10.36
CA GLY A 553 32.49 -20.18 -10.24
C GLY A 553 32.03 -20.96 -8.99
N MET A 554 31.18 -21.95 -9.27
CA MET A 554 31.08 -23.26 -8.61
C MET A 554 30.52 -23.33 -7.16
N GLY A 555 29.26 -23.78 -7.05
CA GLY A 555 28.90 -24.94 -6.24
C GLY A 555 28.49 -24.76 -4.76
N GLY A 556 27.17 -24.73 -4.52
CA GLY A 556 26.44 -25.57 -3.55
C GLY A 556 26.52 -25.24 -2.04
N GLY A 557 25.35 -25.11 -1.40
CA GLY A 557 25.22 -25.33 0.04
C GLY A 557 24.00 -24.64 0.67
N ALA A 558 23.00 -25.43 1.06
CA ALA A 558 21.82 -24.98 1.81
C ALA A 558 22.13 -24.74 3.30
N GLY A 559 21.53 -23.70 3.89
CA GLY A 559 21.41 -23.47 5.33
C GLY A 559 20.55 -22.22 5.55
N GLY A 560 19.70 -22.05 6.56
CA GLY A 560 19.28 -22.82 7.72
C GLY A 560 18.46 -21.84 8.57
N MET A 561 17.16 -22.09 8.79
CA MET A 561 16.25 -21.15 9.47
C MET A 561 16.65 -20.89 10.95
N PRO A 562 16.52 -19.65 11.47
CA PRO A 562 16.58 -19.38 12.91
C PRO A 562 15.25 -19.62 13.65
N ASP A 563 15.41 -20.09 14.88
CA ASP A 563 14.45 -20.58 15.86
C ASP A 563 13.41 -19.55 16.38
N LEU A 564 12.12 -19.88 16.22
CA LEU A 564 10.96 -19.13 16.72
C LEU A 564 10.77 -19.19 18.25
N SER A 565 11.56 -20.00 18.97
CA SER A 565 11.46 -20.15 20.44
C SER A 565 12.01 -18.95 21.21
N ALA A 566 12.82 -18.09 20.57
CA ALA A 566 13.32 -16.86 21.19
C ALA A 566 12.23 -15.79 21.43
N LEU A 567 11.08 -15.88 20.77
CA LEU A 567 10.00 -14.90 20.88
C LEU A 567 9.02 -15.19 22.04
N ALA A 568 8.97 -16.45 22.52
CA ALA A 568 8.05 -16.87 23.58
C ALA A 568 8.52 -16.47 25.00
N GLY A 569 9.83 -16.27 25.20
CA GLY A 569 10.40 -15.88 26.50
C GLY A 569 10.18 -14.41 26.90
N MET A 570 9.71 -13.57 25.98
CA MET A 570 9.53 -12.13 26.23
C MET A 570 8.16 -11.77 26.81
N PHE A 571 7.24 -12.73 26.95
CA PHE A 571 5.83 -12.49 27.32
C PHE A 571 5.38 -13.04 28.70
N GLY A 572 6.32 -13.26 29.62
CA GLY A 572 6.06 -13.66 31.01
C GLY A 572 6.64 -12.67 32.03
N GLY A 573 5.78 -12.04 32.84
CA GLY A 573 6.17 -11.10 33.90
C GLY A 573 6.99 -11.75 35.02
N GLY A 574 7.90 -10.98 35.60
CA GLY A 574 8.87 -11.47 36.58
C GLY A 574 8.34 -11.66 38.01
N SER A 575 8.95 -12.60 38.72
CA SER A 575 9.13 -12.61 40.17
C SER A 575 10.37 -13.46 40.51
N GLY A 576 11.16 -13.02 41.48
CA GLY A 576 12.47 -13.58 41.81
C GLY A 576 12.45 -14.91 42.57
N GLY A 577 13.59 -15.61 42.54
CA GLY A 577 13.83 -16.80 43.34
C GLY A 577 15.14 -17.48 42.97
N GLN A 578 16.06 -17.52 43.93
CA GLN A 578 17.41 -18.09 43.87
C GLN A 578 17.39 -19.64 43.96
N GLY A 579 18.24 -20.35 43.21
CA GLY A 579 18.52 -21.78 43.44
C GLY A 579 19.06 -22.51 42.20
N GLY A 580 20.24 -23.11 42.31
CA GLY A 580 21.00 -23.71 41.20
C GLY A 580 20.67 -25.17 40.85
N GLY A 581 21.45 -25.71 39.90
CA GLY A 581 21.52 -27.13 39.56
C GLY A 581 21.59 -27.38 38.05
N GLY A 582 22.78 -27.66 37.53
CA GLY A 582 22.99 -27.99 36.11
C GLY A 582 22.44 -29.37 35.75
N MET A 583 21.72 -29.46 34.64
CA MET A 583 21.38 -30.71 33.95
C MET A 583 22.20 -30.84 32.66
N PRO A 584 22.65 -32.05 32.29
CA PRO A 584 23.33 -32.30 31.03
C PRO A 584 22.35 -32.32 29.84
N ASP A 585 22.92 -31.94 28.70
CA ASP A 585 22.29 -31.61 27.43
C ASP A 585 21.55 -32.79 26.76
N PHE A 586 20.21 -32.71 26.74
CA PHE A 586 19.32 -33.63 26.00
C PHE A 586 19.08 -33.15 24.54
N SER A 587 19.63 -32.00 24.14
CA SER A 587 19.38 -31.38 22.82
C SER A 587 20.31 -31.91 21.71
N SER A 588 21.42 -32.53 22.07
CA SER A 588 22.35 -33.17 21.11
C SER A 588 21.89 -34.54 20.60
N ILE A 589 20.92 -35.20 21.26
CA ILE A 589 20.34 -36.47 20.78
C ILE A 589 19.18 -36.25 19.80
N MET A 590 18.48 -35.11 19.89
CA MET A 590 17.31 -34.81 19.05
C MET A 590 17.66 -34.07 17.75
N SER A 591 18.91 -33.60 17.61
CA SER A 591 19.44 -32.94 16.42
C SER A 591 20.08 -33.91 15.41
N ASN A 592 20.06 -35.23 15.66
CA ASN A 592 20.56 -36.21 14.70
C ASN A 592 19.50 -36.46 13.60
N PRO A 593 19.75 -36.08 12.33
CA PRO A 593 18.78 -36.19 11.23
C PRO A 593 18.39 -37.64 10.91
N MET A 594 19.22 -38.62 11.28
CA MET A 594 18.89 -40.03 11.11
C MET A 594 17.77 -40.47 12.07
N PHE A 595 17.72 -39.91 13.29
CA PHE A 595 16.70 -40.24 14.29
C PHE A 595 15.35 -39.55 13.98
N ALA A 596 15.39 -38.32 13.45
CA ALA A 596 14.20 -37.61 12.99
C ALA A 596 13.52 -38.31 11.80
N SER A 597 14.32 -38.81 10.84
CA SER A 597 13.79 -39.57 9.69
C SER A 597 13.18 -40.93 10.10
N MET A 598 13.75 -41.59 11.11
CA MET A 598 13.24 -42.85 11.66
C MET A 598 11.93 -42.64 12.45
N ALA A 599 11.86 -41.59 13.27
CA ALA A 599 10.65 -41.22 14.02
C ALA A 599 9.50 -40.82 13.09
N GLN A 600 9.79 -40.16 11.98
CA GLN A 600 8.81 -39.73 11.00
C GLN A 600 8.26 -40.91 10.16
N ASN A 601 9.11 -41.88 9.82
CA ASN A 601 8.70 -43.13 9.16
C ASN A 601 7.87 -44.05 10.07
N MET A 602 8.10 -43.98 11.38
CA MET A 602 7.34 -44.74 12.38
C MET A 602 5.95 -44.12 12.65
N MET A 603 5.81 -42.80 12.49
CA MET A 603 4.52 -42.09 12.59
C MET A 603 3.64 -42.22 11.34
N SER A 604 4.23 -42.43 10.16
CA SER A 604 3.49 -42.57 8.91
C SER A 604 2.99 -43.99 8.63
N ASN A 605 3.29 -44.98 9.48
CA ASN A 605 3.00 -46.38 9.21
C ASN A 605 2.24 -47.08 10.38
N PRO A 606 0.89 -47.03 10.40
CA PRO A 606 0.06 -47.53 11.52
C PRO A 606 0.24 -49.03 11.81
N ASP A 607 0.68 -49.82 10.82
CA ASP A 607 0.83 -51.27 10.95
C ASP A 607 2.13 -51.69 11.66
N MET A 608 3.13 -50.80 11.75
CA MET A 608 4.42 -51.09 12.39
C MET A 608 4.30 -51.08 13.93
N MET A 609 3.49 -50.17 14.48
CA MET A 609 3.25 -50.04 15.92
C MET A 609 2.44 -51.23 16.48
N ASN A 610 1.53 -51.79 15.68
CA ASN A 610 0.76 -52.99 16.04
C ASN A 610 1.60 -54.27 16.08
N ASN A 611 2.61 -54.39 15.22
CA ASN A 611 3.56 -55.51 15.22
C ASN A 611 4.64 -55.39 16.31
N LEU A 612 4.94 -54.16 16.77
CA LEU A 612 5.90 -53.93 17.85
C LEU A 612 5.30 -54.19 19.23
N MET A 613 4.02 -53.84 19.45
CA MET A 613 3.31 -54.11 20.71
C MET A 613 2.86 -55.57 20.88
N SER A 614 2.84 -56.35 19.80
CA SER A 614 2.54 -57.79 19.83
C SER A 614 3.79 -58.67 19.96
N ASN A 615 4.99 -58.08 20.03
CA ASN A 615 6.23 -58.83 20.15
C ASN A 615 6.48 -59.27 21.62
N PRO A 616 6.41 -60.58 21.93
CA PRO A 616 6.46 -61.07 23.31
C PRO A 616 7.80 -60.79 24.03
N ARG A 617 8.90 -60.60 23.28
CA ARG A 617 10.22 -60.29 23.87
C ARG A 617 10.35 -58.85 24.37
N LEU A 618 9.65 -57.90 23.76
CA LEU A 618 9.67 -56.50 24.19
C LEU A 618 8.89 -56.30 25.50
N ARG A 619 7.83 -57.10 25.69
CA ARG A 619 7.03 -57.16 26.92
C ARG A 619 7.83 -57.76 28.09
N GLU A 620 8.76 -58.66 27.80
CA GLU A 620 9.67 -59.26 28.77
C GLU A 620 10.77 -58.29 29.20
N MET A 621 11.32 -57.50 28.26
CA MET A 621 12.28 -56.42 28.55
C MET A 621 11.66 -55.27 29.36
N ALA A 622 10.39 -54.93 29.11
CA ALA A 622 9.66 -53.92 29.89
C ALA A 622 9.36 -54.38 31.33
N ASN A 623 9.06 -55.66 31.53
CA ASN A 623 8.88 -56.24 32.88
C ASN A 623 10.19 -56.27 33.67
N GLN A 624 11.34 -56.30 32.99
CA GLN A 624 12.66 -56.30 33.63
C GLN A 624 13.12 -54.90 34.08
N PHE A 625 12.54 -53.84 33.52
CA PHE A 625 12.84 -52.44 33.86
C PHE A 625 11.77 -51.76 34.74
N GLY A 626 10.56 -52.29 34.82
CA GLY A 626 9.40 -51.64 35.45
C GLY A 626 9.12 -51.97 36.93
N GLY A 627 10.02 -52.66 37.64
CA GLY A 627 9.73 -53.17 38.98
C GLY A 627 10.81 -52.95 40.03
N ALA A 628 10.97 -51.73 40.55
CA ALA A 628 11.49 -51.47 41.91
C ALA A 628 11.43 -49.97 42.25
N GLY A 629 10.52 -49.60 43.15
CA GLY A 629 10.63 -48.35 43.91
C GLY A 629 11.54 -48.55 45.12
N GLY A 630 12.32 -47.53 45.48
CA GLY A 630 13.02 -47.46 46.76
C GLY A 630 14.47 -46.96 46.70
N ALA A 631 14.67 -45.80 47.35
CA ALA A 631 15.89 -45.30 48.00
C ALA A 631 17.28 -45.88 47.64
N GLY A 632 18.16 -44.99 47.16
CA GLY A 632 19.57 -44.96 47.55
C GLY A 632 20.57 -45.73 46.69
N GLY A 633 21.45 -44.99 46.01
CA GLY A 633 22.86 -45.34 45.88
C GLY A 633 23.33 -46.17 44.67
N ALA A 634 24.40 -45.65 44.08
CA ALA A 634 25.47 -46.32 43.32
C ALA A 634 25.30 -46.52 41.80
N ALA A 635 26.42 -46.23 41.14
CA ALA A 635 26.63 -46.10 39.71
C ALA A 635 26.78 -47.44 38.99
N GLY A 636 26.26 -47.50 37.76
CA GLY A 636 26.58 -48.53 36.75
C GLY A 636 26.52 -47.91 35.36
N GLY A 637 27.66 -47.77 34.69
CA GLY A 637 27.77 -47.18 33.35
C GLY A 637 27.34 -48.14 32.23
N MET A 638 26.87 -47.58 31.11
CA MET A 638 26.50 -48.34 29.90
C MET A 638 27.73 -48.88 29.13
N PRO A 639 27.60 -49.99 28.38
CA PRO A 639 28.68 -50.55 27.56
C PRO A 639 28.98 -49.73 26.30
N ASP A 640 30.22 -49.87 25.81
CA ASP A 640 30.78 -49.16 24.66
C ASP A 640 30.13 -49.57 23.30
N LEU A 641 29.75 -48.57 22.51
CA LEU A 641 29.05 -48.67 21.22
C LEU A 641 29.87 -49.39 20.14
N SER A 642 31.20 -49.48 20.31
CA SER A 642 32.09 -50.23 19.42
C SER A 642 31.84 -51.75 19.43
N SER A 643 31.29 -52.27 20.54
CA SER A 643 31.01 -53.70 20.72
C SER A 643 29.68 -54.15 20.12
N LEU A 644 28.75 -53.21 19.89
CA LEU A 644 27.41 -53.49 19.36
C LEU A 644 27.38 -53.66 17.82
N MET A 645 28.30 -53.01 17.11
CA MET A 645 28.42 -53.09 15.64
C MET A 645 29.15 -54.34 15.13
N GLN A 646 29.69 -55.18 16.02
CA GLN A 646 30.33 -56.43 15.66
C GLN A 646 29.38 -57.64 15.74
N ASP A 647 28.10 -57.42 16.08
CA ASP A 647 27.10 -58.47 16.10
C ASP A 647 26.64 -58.81 14.66
N PRO A 648 26.90 -60.04 14.17
CA PRO A 648 26.58 -60.43 12.80
C PRO A 648 25.08 -60.37 12.46
N ASN A 649 24.20 -60.40 13.45
CA ASN A 649 22.75 -60.31 13.23
C ASN A 649 22.28 -58.88 12.92
N ILE A 650 23.02 -57.86 13.39
CA ILE A 650 22.73 -56.45 13.11
C ILE A 650 23.23 -56.04 11.72
N ALA A 651 24.35 -56.62 11.26
CA ALA A 651 24.90 -56.41 9.92
C ALA A 651 24.06 -57.06 8.79
N GLU A 652 23.28 -58.08 9.10
CA GLU A 652 22.36 -58.75 8.15
C GLU A 652 21.03 -57.98 8.03
N MET A 653 20.52 -57.43 9.14
CA MET A 653 19.35 -56.56 9.16
C MET A 653 19.57 -55.26 8.36
N ALA A 654 20.77 -54.67 8.43
CA ALA A 654 21.14 -53.48 7.67
C ALA A 654 21.24 -53.72 6.15
N ARG A 655 21.59 -54.93 5.70
CA ARG A 655 21.66 -55.30 4.28
C ARG A 655 20.28 -55.48 3.64
N ASN A 656 19.32 -56.03 4.39
CA ASN A 656 17.96 -56.23 3.89
C ASN A 656 17.14 -54.92 3.79
N MET A 657 17.55 -53.84 4.46
CA MET A 657 16.88 -52.54 4.41
C MET A 657 17.37 -51.60 3.30
N MET A 658 18.43 -51.93 2.55
CA MET A 658 19.12 -51.02 1.60
C MET A 658 19.05 -51.43 0.11
N GLY A 659 18.15 -52.31 -0.33
CA GLY A 659 18.00 -52.56 -1.78
C GLY A 659 16.80 -53.39 -2.24
N GLY A 660 15.98 -52.80 -3.13
CA GLY A 660 15.19 -53.55 -4.12
C GLY A 660 13.73 -53.10 -4.34
N ALA A 661 13.47 -52.38 -5.43
CA ALA A 661 12.18 -52.39 -6.14
C ALA A 661 12.31 -53.24 -7.43
N PRO A 662 11.22 -53.88 -7.93
CA PRO A 662 11.30 -55.13 -8.69
C PRO A 662 11.43 -54.94 -10.21
N GLY A 663 12.28 -55.76 -10.84
CA GLY A 663 12.37 -55.91 -12.29
C GLY A 663 11.41 -56.97 -12.83
N ALA A 664 10.64 -56.61 -13.88
CA ALA A 664 9.78 -57.50 -14.66
C ALA A 664 10.60 -58.34 -15.69
N PRO A 665 10.05 -59.46 -16.20
CA PRO A 665 10.81 -60.60 -16.71
C PRO A 665 11.20 -60.49 -18.19
N GLY A 666 12.29 -61.16 -18.53
CA GLY A 666 12.94 -61.10 -19.84
C GLY A 666 12.22 -61.79 -20.99
N ALA A 667 12.53 -61.31 -22.20
CA ALA A 667 12.31 -62.00 -23.47
C ALA A 667 13.52 -61.77 -24.40
N GLY A 668 14.08 -62.87 -24.91
CA GLY A 668 14.67 -62.97 -26.25
C GLY A 668 16.12 -62.53 -26.46
N ARG A 669 17.06 -63.48 -26.40
CA ARG A 669 18.32 -63.43 -27.17
C ARG A 669 18.05 -63.82 -28.62
N GLY A 670 18.38 -62.92 -29.55
CA GLY A 670 18.53 -63.23 -30.98
C GLY A 670 19.87 -63.92 -31.26
N ALA A 671 19.84 -64.90 -32.16
CA ALA A 671 20.99 -65.62 -32.67
C ALA A 671 21.67 -64.83 -33.81
N SER A 672 23.01 -64.83 -33.85
CA SER A 672 23.79 -64.50 -35.05
C SER A 672 24.28 -65.80 -35.69
N GLY A 673 24.00 -65.96 -36.98
CA GLY A 673 24.61 -66.97 -37.83
C GLY A 673 26.01 -66.54 -38.29
N GLY A 674 26.91 -67.50 -38.44
CA GLY A 674 28.21 -67.33 -39.07
C GLY A 674 28.89 -68.70 -39.23
N ALA A 675 29.15 -69.09 -40.46
CA ALA A 675 29.54 -70.44 -40.88
C ALA A 675 30.92 -70.92 -40.39
N ASN A 676 31.00 -72.26 -40.27
CA ASN A 676 32.12 -73.18 -40.06
C ASN A 676 33.40 -72.94 -40.90
N PRO A 677 34.52 -73.69 -40.66
CA PRO A 677 34.73 -74.79 -39.72
C PRO A 677 35.86 -74.59 -38.68
#